data_AF-E7GSS6-F1
#
_entry.id   AF-E7GSS6-F1
#
_cell.length_a   1.000
_cell.length_b   1.000
_cell.length_c   1.000
_cell.angle_alpha   90.00
_cell.angle_beta   90.00
_cell.angle_gamma   90.00
#
_symmetry.space_group_name_H-M   'P 1'
#
loop_
_entity.id
_entity.type
_entity.pdbx_description
1 polymer ?
#
loop_
_entity_poly.entity_id
_entity_poly.type
_entity_poly.pdbx_seq_one_letter_code
_entity_poly.pdbx_strand_id
1 'polypeptide(L)'
;MWKDYSVGFIRNNRASSISIMVAAFISSLFLSFLCSMFYNVWVYEVEKIVLEEGDWQGRLTGVTDAGDLLTIENFANVEKAVVNEALSGEQGIVADIYFHNVRTVYKDMPMIAKRLGLDEKAVSCHALLLSRYLIHDPQDETPPLLLTLYLVILSLVSLSLILIIHNSFAVSMNARVHQFGILSSIGATPVQIRICLMQEAAVLCALPILSGNIIGIVLSFAVKRGIEYIAAGMPGQLPIGFHYHPLVLILAVLLSVLTVLFSAWLPAGKLSRMTPLEAIRGTGVTGLRRKRHSPILSILFGTEGELAGNALKAQRKALRTSTLSLTLSFMGFTMMLCFFSLTDLNTKYTYFQRYQDVWDIMITIKDTKIEDFRQSGPAQALEGMAEVRDAVAYQKAEALIQVPKDAVSPELTALGGPAAVAGASVSESEGVWQVRAPVIVMDDAAFIRYCEDTGITPGLDGTIILNRIWDSINSVFRYRQYVPYIREDQETIVIQNSGNKDTEEIPVLGYTQVPPVLREEYADYSLVQFIPVSLWHNMEGKTGTAEADTNLRILAGKGVTLAELNLLEKQITQMLGRSYEIESENRIKARIRNDSIIDSYKLVMGAFCSMLAMIGIANVFSYTLGFMRQRRREFAQYMSVGMTPAGIRKMFYAEVLVIAGRPVLITLPLTYLFIVFTAKASYLNPAEVWPEVPAAAIAVFSLAIVSFVALAYYIGGKRVLRENLSDALRDDTMT
;
A
#
# COMPACT_ATOMS: atom_id res chain seq x y z
N MET A 1 -33.30 -34.83 -16.20
CA MET A 1 -33.23 -33.36 -16.00
C MET A 1 -31.96 -32.77 -16.62
N TRP A 2 -30.75 -33.23 -16.25
CA TRP A 2 -29.48 -32.73 -16.81
C TRP A 2 -29.37 -32.82 -18.35
N LYS A 3 -29.50 -34.04 -18.92
CA LYS A 3 -29.33 -34.27 -20.36
C LYS A 3 -30.41 -33.58 -21.21
N ASP A 4 -31.67 -33.65 -20.79
CA ASP A 4 -32.79 -33.21 -21.62
C ASP A 4 -33.06 -31.70 -21.52
N TYR A 5 -32.73 -31.05 -20.39
CA TYR A 5 -33.09 -29.66 -20.14
C TYR A 5 -31.88 -28.72 -20.00
N SER A 6 -30.88 -29.08 -19.19
CA SER A 6 -29.72 -28.20 -18.95
C SER A 6 -28.83 -28.08 -20.19
N VAL A 7 -28.48 -29.21 -20.82
CA VAL A 7 -27.62 -29.23 -22.01
C VAL A 7 -28.31 -28.57 -23.22
N GLY A 8 -29.59 -28.85 -23.43
CA GLY A 8 -30.38 -28.22 -24.50
C GLY A 8 -30.49 -26.70 -24.35
N PHE A 9 -30.69 -26.22 -23.12
CA PHE A 9 -30.77 -24.79 -22.85
C PHE A 9 -29.46 -24.06 -23.11
N ILE A 10 -28.32 -24.60 -22.63
CA ILE A 10 -27.00 -24.00 -22.87
C ILE A 10 -26.73 -23.85 -24.37
N ARG A 11 -27.12 -24.85 -25.18
CA ARG A 11 -26.93 -24.83 -26.63
C ARG A 11 -27.78 -23.76 -27.33
N ASN A 12 -29.00 -23.54 -26.85
CA ASN A 12 -29.99 -22.67 -27.49
C ASN A 12 -29.95 -21.21 -26.99
N ASN A 13 -29.43 -20.93 -25.79
CA ASN A 13 -29.39 -19.58 -25.21
C ASN A 13 -27.96 -19.06 -25.01
N ARG A 14 -27.18 -19.08 -26.09
CA ARG A 14 -25.74 -18.74 -26.10
C ARG A 14 -25.43 -17.39 -25.46
N ALA A 15 -26.24 -16.36 -25.68
CA ALA A 15 -25.97 -15.02 -25.14
C ALA A 15 -25.96 -14.97 -23.59
N SER A 16 -26.88 -15.68 -22.94
CA SER A 16 -26.97 -15.75 -21.47
C SER A 16 -25.82 -16.58 -20.89
N SER A 17 -25.52 -17.71 -21.53
CA SER A 17 -24.40 -18.57 -21.14
C SER A 17 -23.05 -17.85 -21.31
N ILE A 18 -22.84 -17.12 -22.41
CA ILE A 18 -21.63 -16.32 -22.66
C ILE A 18 -21.47 -15.26 -21.57
N SER A 19 -22.54 -14.56 -21.17
CA SER A 19 -22.44 -13.56 -20.09
C SER A 19 -21.96 -14.17 -18.77
N ILE A 20 -22.49 -15.34 -18.40
CA ILE A 20 -22.05 -16.05 -17.18
C ILE A 20 -20.58 -16.48 -17.31
N MET A 21 -20.22 -17.06 -18.46
CA MET A 21 -18.86 -17.51 -18.73
C MET A 21 -17.85 -16.36 -18.66
N VAL A 22 -18.16 -15.21 -19.25
CA VAL A 22 -17.31 -14.02 -19.22
C VAL A 22 -17.16 -13.47 -17.81
N ALA A 23 -18.25 -13.40 -17.03
CA ALA A 23 -18.19 -12.93 -15.64
C ALA A 23 -17.32 -13.85 -14.75
N ALA A 24 -17.50 -15.17 -14.89
CA ALA A 24 -16.70 -16.15 -14.15
C ALA A 24 -15.22 -16.14 -14.58
N PHE A 25 -14.96 -16.02 -15.89
CA PHE A 25 -13.62 -15.90 -16.45
C PHE A 25 -12.90 -14.69 -15.86
N ILE A 26 -13.48 -13.50 -15.97
CA ILE A 26 -12.86 -12.25 -15.50
C ILE A 26 -12.61 -12.31 -13.98
N SER A 27 -13.57 -12.81 -13.20
CA SER A 27 -13.39 -12.92 -11.75
C SER A 27 -12.28 -13.88 -11.36
N SER A 28 -12.17 -15.03 -12.03
CA SER A 28 -11.11 -16.01 -11.74
C SER A 28 -9.73 -15.55 -12.21
N LEU A 29 -9.66 -14.88 -13.36
CA LEU A 29 -8.45 -14.21 -13.86
C LEU A 29 -7.97 -13.16 -12.88
N PHE A 30 -8.87 -12.30 -12.42
CA PHE A 30 -8.56 -11.25 -11.46
C PHE A 30 -8.01 -11.79 -10.16
N LEU A 31 -8.68 -12.79 -9.60
CA LEU A 31 -8.28 -13.42 -8.34
C LEU A 31 -6.92 -14.12 -8.46
N SER A 32 -6.72 -14.88 -9.54
CA SER A 32 -5.45 -15.58 -9.78
C SER A 32 -4.29 -14.62 -10.00
N PHE A 33 -4.50 -13.57 -10.81
CA PHE A 33 -3.51 -12.51 -11.03
C PHE A 33 -3.12 -11.86 -9.71
N LEU A 34 -4.10 -11.49 -8.87
CA LEU A 34 -3.85 -10.88 -7.56
C LEU A 34 -3.05 -11.80 -6.63
N CYS A 35 -3.48 -13.05 -6.49
CA CYS A 35 -2.80 -14.01 -5.63
C CYS A 35 -1.36 -14.26 -6.10
N SER A 36 -1.16 -14.39 -7.41
CA SER A 36 0.17 -14.57 -8.02
C SER A 36 1.09 -13.37 -7.79
N MET A 37 0.58 -12.15 -8.03
CA MET A 37 1.35 -10.92 -7.83
C MET A 37 1.69 -10.70 -6.37
N PHE A 38 0.71 -10.86 -5.46
CA PHE A 38 0.94 -10.71 -4.03
C PHE A 38 1.96 -11.73 -3.53
N TYR A 39 1.87 -12.99 -3.95
CA TYR A 39 2.82 -14.02 -3.59
C TYR A 39 4.24 -13.68 -4.06
N ASN A 40 4.40 -13.24 -5.31
CA ASN A 40 5.71 -12.86 -5.85
C ASN A 40 6.31 -11.65 -5.13
N VAL A 41 5.52 -10.61 -4.85
CA VAL A 41 5.97 -9.43 -4.09
C VAL A 41 6.36 -9.84 -2.67
N TRP A 42 5.56 -10.67 -2.01
CA TRP A 42 5.83 -11.14 -0.66
C TRP A 42 7.11 -11.98 -0.58
N VAL A 43 7.30 -12.93 -1.50
CA VAL A 43 8.53 -13.75 -1.57
C VAL A 43 9.75 -12.87 -1.86
N TYR A 44 9.65 -11.94 -2.81
CA TYR A 44 10.73 -11.01 -3.12
C TYR A 44 11.15 -10.19 -1.90
N GLU A 45 10.18 -9.63 -1.16
CA GLU A 45 10.45 -8.84 0.05
C GLU A 45 11.10 -9.68 1.16
N VAL A 46 10.61 -10.90 1.37
CA VAL A 46 11.20 -11.81 2.37
C VAL A 46 12.63 -12.20 1.98
N GLU A 47 12.85 -12.62 0.73
CA GLU A 47 14.19 -12.97 0.24
C GLU A 47 15.15 -11.78 0.30
N LYS A 48 14.67 -10.58 -0.03
CA LYS A 48 15.46 -9.36 0.06
C LYS A 48 15.88 -9.07 1.51
N ILE A 49 14.94 -9.09 2.46
CA ILE A 49 15.24 -8.85 3.89
C ILE A 49 16.23 -9.90 4.40
N VAL A 50 16.03 -11.18 4.05
CA VAL A 50 16.94 -12.26 4.46
C VAL A 50 18.36 -12.08 3.88
N LEU A 51 18.48 -11.57 2.66
CA LEU A 51 19.78 -11.29 2.04
C LEU A 51 20.47 -10.06 2.64
N GLU A 52 19.72 -9.03 3.02
CA GLU A 52 20.26 -7.76 3.54
C GLU A 52 20.53 -7.80 5.05
N GLU A 53 19.63 -8.39 5.85
CA GLU A 53 19.66 -8.35 7.32
C GLU A 53 19.84 -9.73 7.98
N GLY A 54 19.77 -10.82 7.20
CA GLY A 54 19.78 -12.20 7.69
C GLY A 54 18.40 -12.75 8.04
N ASP A 55 18.30 -14.05 8.33
CA ASP A 55 17.04 -14.77 8.62
C ASP A 55 16.75 -14.95 10.13
N TRP A 56 17.50 -14.28 11.00
CA TRP A 56 17.31 -14.32 12.44
C TRP A 56 15.95 -13.74 12.84
N GLN A 57 15.33 -14.27 13.90
CA GLN A 57 13.97 -13.90 14.30
C GLN A 57 13.95 -13.10 15.61
N GLY A 58 14.80 -13.50 16.55
CA GLY A 58 15.11 -12.74 17.76
C GLY A 58 16.62 -12.71 17.98
N ARG A 59 17.12 -11.67 18.62
CA ARG A 59 18.54 -11.47 18.92
C ARG A 59 18.70 -10.98 20.35
N LEU A 60 19.61 -11.61 21.08
CA LEU A 60 19.99 -11.26 22.45
C LEU A 60 21.41 -10.73 22.49
N THR A 61 21.61 -9.60 23.17
CA THR A 61 22.93 -9.02 23.43
C THR A 61 23.35 -9.27 24.88
N GLY A 62 24.64 -9.50 25.13
CA GLY A 62 25.16 -9.69 26.49
C GLY A 62 25.12 -11.13 27.00
N VAL A 63 25.10 -12.10 26.08
CA VAL A 63 25.26 -13.53 26.42
C VAL A 63 26.70 -13.74 26.88
N THR A 64 26.90 -14.44 28.00
CA THR A 64 28.21 -14.49 28.66
C THR A 64 29.04 -15.72 28.28
N ASP A 65 28.39 -16.86 28.04
CA ASP A 65 29.11 -18.13 27.79
C ASP A 65 28.30 -19.16 26.98
N ALA A 66 28.96 -20.25 26.58
CA ALA A 66 28.34 -21.35 25.85
C ALA A 66 27.23 -22.08 26.65
N GLY A 67 27.23 -21.96 27.98
CA GLY A 67 26.17 -22.49 28.84
C GLY A 67 24.84 -21.73 28.69
N ASP A 68 24.91 -20.43 28.41
CA ASP A 68 23.72 -19.61 28.15
C ASP A 68 23.08 -19.98 26.81
N LEU A 69 23.88 -20.26 25.77
CA LEU A 69 23.38 -20.77 24.48
C LEU A 69 22.63 -22.09 24.63
N LEU A 70 23.17 -23.04 25.40
CA LEU A 70 22.47 -24.28 25.72
C LEU A 70 21.18 -24.03 26.51
N THR A 71 21.18 -23.01 27.38
CA THR A 71 19.99 -22.62 28.14
C THR A 71 18.92 -22.03 27.22
N ILE A 72 19.30 -21.25 26.20
CA ILE A 72 18.40 -20.73 25.16
C ILE A 72 17.83 -21.88 24.33
N GLU A 73 18.66 -22.82 23.86
CA GLU A 73 18.22 -23.98 23.08
C GLU A 73 17.30 -24.93 23.84
N ASN A 74 17.38 -24.93 25.18
CA ASN A 74 16.47 -25.72 26.03
C ASN A 74 15.04 -25.16 26.11
N PHE A 75 14.77 -23.97 25.57
CA PHE A 75 13.40 -23.48 25.46
C PHE A 75 12.64 -24.25 24.37
N ALA A 76 11.46 -24.76 24.72
CA ALA A 76 10.69 -25.66 23.84
C ALA A 76 10.32 -25.08 22.46
N ASN A 77 10.30 -23.75 22.32
CA ASN A 77 9.97 -23.09 21.06
C ASN A 77 11.21 -22.60 20.29
N VAL A 78 12.41 -22.74 20.85
CA VAL A 78 13.66 -22.40 20.18
C VAL A 78 14.09 -23.59 19.31
N GLU A 79 14.31 -23.33 18.03
CA GLU A 79 14.81 -24.31 17.06
C GLU A 79 16.34 -24.42 17.12
N LYS A 80 17.01 -23.27 17.17
CA LYS A 80 18.47 -23.16 17.30
C LYS A 80 18.84 -21.76 17.80
N ALA A 81 20.00 -21.65 18.45
CA ALA A 81 20.62 -20.38 18.81
C ALA A 81 22.06 -20.36 18.26
N VAL A 82 22.39 -19.33 17.47
CA VAL A 82 23.68 -19.22 16.78
C VAL A 82 24.38 -17.96 17.23
N VAL A 83 25.68 -18.07 17.52
CA VAL A 83 26.50 -16.90 17.84
C VAL A 83 26.70 -16.07 16.58
N ASN A 84 26.39 -14.78 16.66
CA ASN A 84 26.70 -13.83 15.62
C ASN A 84 28.11 -13.29 15.86
N GLU A 85 29.11 -13.90 15.22
CA GLU A 85 30.53 -13.54 15.40
C GLU A 85 30.82 -12.10 14.96
N ALA A 86 30.10 -11.57 13.97
CA ALA A 86 30.31 -10.21 13.45
C ALA A 86 29.85 -9.11 14.43
N LEU A 87 28.83 -9.39 15.25
CA LEU A 87 28.30 -8.44 16.23
C LEU A 87 28.81 -8.69 17.66
N SER A 88 29.54 -9.78 17.88
CA SER A 88 30.08 -10.14 19.20
C SER A 88 31.43 -9.44 19.42
N GLY A 89 31.64 -8.86 20.61
CA GLY A 89 32.85 -8.10 20.93
C GLY A 89 33.17 -8.09 22.43
N GLU A 90 34.01 -7.14 22.89
CA GLU A 90 34.43 -7.05 24.29
C GLU A 90 33.27 -6.81 25.29
N GLN A 91 32.11 -6.35 24.79
CA GLN A 91 30.91 -6.06 25.59
C GLN A 91 29.95 -7.26 25.76
N GLY A 92 30.24 -8.41 25.16
CA GLY A 92 29.45 -9.64 25.30
C GLY A 92 29.17 -10.37 23.98
N ILE A 93 28.67 -11.60 24.07
CA ILE A 93 28.30 -12.42 22.91
C ILE A 93 26.88 -12.02 22.44
N VAL A 94 26.70 -11.90 21.13
CA VAL A 94 25.39 -11.68 20.50
C VAL A 94 24.89 -13.01 19.94
N ALA A 95 23.68 -13.42 20.35
CA ALA A 95 23.07 -14.67 19.92
C ALA A 95 21.82 -14.42 19.07
N ASP A 96 21.83 -14.98 17.86
CA ASP A 96 20.69 -15.03 16.94
C ASP A 96 19.85 -16.29 17.20
N ILE A 97 18.57 -16.08 17.47
CA ILE A 97 17.61 -17.10 17.92
C ILE A 97 16.57 -17.34 16.84
N TYR A 98 16.32 -18.62 16.59
CA TYR A 98 15.35 -19.12 15.63
C TYR A 98 14.29 -19.92 16.36
N PHE A 99 13.03 -19.76 15.99
CA PHE A 99 11.89 -20.36 16.67
C PHE A 99 11.12 -21.32 15.75
N HIS A 100 10.64 -22.41 16.33
CA HIS A 100 9.71 -23.32 15.65
C HIS A 100 8.35 -22.65 15.38
N ASN A 101 7.85 -21.86 16.34
CA ASN A 101 6.65 -21.06 16.19
C ASN A 101 6.97 -19.58 16.39
N VAL A 102 7.24 -18.90 15.27
CA VAL A 102 7.62 -17.49 15.22
C VAL A 102 6.53 -16.55 15.80
N ARG A 103 5.27 -16.99 15.87
CA ARG A 103 4.14 -16.12 16.31
C ARG A 103 4.23 -15.69 17.78
N THR A 104 5.00 -16.41 18.60
CA THR A 104 5.16 -16.13 20.03
C THR A 104 6.46 -15.41 20.35
N VAL A 105 7.24 -15.00 19.34
CA VAL A 105 8.56 -14.35 19.52
C VAL A 105 8.51 -13.18 20.50
N TYR A 106 7.54 -12.26 20.37
CA TYR A 106 7.39 -11.10 21.28
C TYR A 106 7.02 -11.48 22.73
N LYS A 107 6.63 -12.74 22.99
CA LYS A 107 6.41 -13.27 24.35
C LYS A 107 7.59 -14.09 24.83
N ASP A 108 8.17 -14.90 23.95
CA ASP A 108 9.23 -15.84 24.27
C ASP A 108 10.55 -15.11 24.49
N MET A 109 10.87 -14.10 23.69
CA MET A 109 12.13 -13.34 23.81
C MET A 109 12.30 -12.66 25.17
N PRO A 110 11.31 -11.90 25.71
CA PRO A 110 11.40 -11.37 27.08
C PRO A 110 11.51 -12.46 28.16
N MET A 111 10.86 -13.61 27.98
CA MET A 111 10.97 -14.73 28.93
C MET A 111 12.37 -15.35 28.93
N ILE A 112 12.98 -15.49 27.75
CA ILE A 112 14.36 -16.00 27.60
C ILE A 112 15.33 -15.03 28.26
N ALA A 113 15.24 -13.73 27.96
CA ALA A 113 16.09 -12.69 28.56
C ALA A 113 15.98 -12.66 30.09
N LYS A 114 14.74 -12.68 30.62
CA LYS A 114 14.50 -12.71 32.07
C LYS A 114 15.10 -13.92 32.76
N ARG A 115 15.12 -15.09 32.09
CA ARG A 115 15.70 -16.32 32.65
C ARG A 115 17.22 -16.30 32.69
N LEU A 116 17.84 -15.57 31.76
CA LEU A 116 19.28 -15.30 31.70
C LEU A 116 19.70 -14.12 32.60
N GLY A 117 18.75 -13.42 33.23
CA GLY A 117 19.02 -12.24 34.05
C GLY A 117 19.41 -11.00 33.23
N LEU A 118 19.08 -10.97 31.94
CA LEU A 118 19.38 -9.86 31.03
C LEU A 118 18.31 -8.76 31.12
N ASP A 119 18.71 -7.51 30.88
CA ASP A 119 17.80 -6.35 30.84
C ASP A 119 16.83 -6.45 29.65
N GLU A 120 15.66 -5.80 29.75
CA GLU A 120 14.65 -5.79 28.67
C GLU A 120 15.21 -5.13 27.38
N LYS A 121 16.19 -4.22 27.53
CA LYS A 121 16.88 -3.57 26.41
C LYS A 121 17.84 -4.50 25.64
N ALA A 122 18.18 -5.66 26.20
CA ALA A 122 19.04 -6.65 25.55
C ALA A 122 18.30 -7.48 24.49
N VAL A 123 16.97 -7.33 24.39
CA VAL A 123 16.11 -8.05 23.46
C VAL A 123 15.90 -7.21 22.21
N SER A 124 16.27 -7.78 21.07
CA SER A 124 15.89 -7.25 19.75
C SER A 124 15.13 -8.31 18.97
N CYS A 125 14.03 -7.91 18.33
CA CYS A 125 13.26 -8.79 17.44
C CYS A 125 13.38 -8.25 16.02
N HIS A 126 13.45 -9.15 15.03
CA HIS A 126 13.60 -8.76 13.63
C HIS A 126 12.28 -8.21 13.08
N ALA A 127 11.94 -6.97 13.44
CA ALA A 127 10.63 -6.39 13.21
C ALA A 127 10.22 -6.36 11.73
N LEU A 128 11.17 -6.10 10.81
CA LEU A 128 10.92 -6.09 9.37
C LEU A 128 10.50 -7.47 8.85
N LEU A 129 11.29 -8.51 9.11
CA LEU A 129 10.97 -9.89 8.75
C LEU A 129 9.67 -10.38 9.41
N LEU A 130 9.50 -10.12 10.71
CA LEU A 130 8.31 -10.51 11.47
C LEU A 130 7.03 -9.83 10.94
N SER A 131 7.12 -8.55 10.55
CA SER A 131 6.01 -7.83 9.95
C SER A 131 5.56 -8.46 8.62
N ARG A 132 6.48 -8.99 7.81
CA ARG A 132 6.15 -9.75 6.58
C ARG A 132 5.45 -11.06 6.87
N TYR A 133 5.63 -11.62 8.07
CA TYR A 133 4.87 -12.77 8.58
C TYR A 133 3.56 -12.38 9.28
N LEU A 134 3.18 -11.10 9.23
CA LEU A 134 2.02 -10.51 9.91
C LEU A 134 2.12 -10.58 11.44
N ILE A 135 3.33 -10.70 11.97
CA ILE A 135 3.60 -10.73 13.42
C ILE A 135 4.06 -9.32 13.79
N HIS A 136 3.27 -8.63 14.60
CA HIS A 136 3.54 -7.26 15.05
C HIS A 136 3.71 -7.23 16.55
N ASP A 137 4.49 -6.28 17.04
CA ASP A 137 4.65 -6.05 18.46
C ASP A 137 3.30 -5.64 19.08
N PRO A 138 2.81 -6.35 20.11
CA PRO A 138 1.58 -5.97 20.82
C PRO A 138 1.62 -4.60 21.49
N GLN A 139 2.81 -4.04 21.74
CA GLN A 139 3.02 -2.76 22.41
C GLN A 139 3.17 -1.57 21.46
N ASP A 140 3.19 -1.80 20.14
CA ASP A 140 3.28 -0.72 19.15
C ASP A 140 2.00 0.13 19.15
N GLU A 141 2.11 1.39 19.54
CA GLU A 141 1.00 2.35 19.65
C GLU A 141 0.40 2.73 18.28
N THR A 142 1.04 2.36 17.17
CA THR A 142 0.64 2.76 15.81
C THR A 142 0.37 1.58 14.87
N PRO A 143 -0.86 1.03 14.84
CA PRO A 143 -1.18 -0.05 13.90
C PRO A 143 -1.04 0.42 12.44
N PRO A 144 -0.56 -0.42 11.52
CA PRO A 144 -0.36 -0.05 10.11
C PRO A 144 -1.70 0.17 9.41
N LEU A 145 -2.21 1.41 9.49
CA LEU A 145 -3.50 1.85 8.94
C LEU A 145 -3.56 1.68 7.41
N LEU A 146 -2.40 1.64 6.74
CA LEU A 146 -2.30 1.34 5.31
C LEU A 146 -2.74 -0.09 4.96
N LEU A 147 -2.39 -1.08 5.78
CA LEU A 147 -2.79 -2.48 5.55
C LEU A 147 -4.31 -2.64 5.70
N THR A 148 -4.89 -2.02 6.72
CA THR A 148 -6.34 -2.07 6.95
C THR A 148 -7.11 -1.39 5.82
N LEU A 149 -6.65 -0.23 5.34
CA LEU A 149 -7.23 0.44 4.17
C LEU A 149 -7.17 -0.41 2.90
N TYR A 150 -6.03 -1.04 2.63
CA TYR A 150 -5.87 -1.94 1.49
C TYR A 150 -6.85 -3.13 1.56
N LEU A 151 -6.98 -3.76 2.74
CA LEU A 151 -7.93 -4.85 2.97
C LEU A 151 -9.40 -4.41 2.78
N VAL A 152 -9.76 -3.20 3.22
CA VAL A 152 -11.10 -2.64 3.01
C VAL A 152 -11.39 -2.48 1.52
N ILE A 153 -10.48 -1.86 0.75
CA ILE A 153 -10.67 -1.68 -0.70
C ILE A 153 -10.76 -3.05 -1.40
N LEU A 154 -9.90 -4.01 -1.03
CA LEU A 154 -9.93 -5.36 -1.59
C LEU A 154 -11.25 -6.09 -1.29
N SER A 155 -11.79 -5.93 -0.08
CA SER A 155 -13.08 -6.53 0.30
C SER A 155 -14.25 -5.96 -0.52
N LEU A 156 -14.22 -4.65 -0.78
CA LEU A 156 -15.22 -3.91 -1.54
C LEU A 156 -15.22 -4.36 -3.00
N VAL A 157 -14.03 -4.48 -3.60
CA VAL A 157 -13.83 -5.03 -4.94
C VAL A 157 -14.33 -6.48 -5.03
N SER A 158 -13.96 -7.32 -4.06
CA SER A 158 -14.36 -8.73 -4.04
C SER A 158 -15.89 -8.88 -3.95
N LEU A 159 -16.53 -8.08 -3.09
CA LEU A 159 -17.99 -8.02 -2.99
C LEU A 159 -18.62 -7.57 -4.31
N SER A 160 -18.01 -6.62 -5.02
CA SER A 160 -18.49 -6.18 -6.34
C SER A 160 -18.51 -7.34 -7.34
N LEU A 161 -17.43 -8.14 -7.42
CA LEU A 161 -17.32 -9.30 -8.32
C LEU A 161 -18.38 -10.37 -8.04
N ILE A 162 -18.61 -10.70 -6.76
CA ILE A 162 -19.67 -11.63 -6.35
C ILE A 162 -21.04 -11.14 -6.85
N LEU A 163 -21.34 -9.85 -6.68
CA LEU A 163 -22.62 -9.28 -7.13
C LEU A 163 -22.77 -9.27 -8.66
N ILE A 164 -21.66 -9.12 -9.41
CA ILE A 164 -21.66 -9.18 -10.89
C ILE A 164 -22.06 -10.58 -11.38
N ILE A 165 -21.43 -11.61 -10.82
CA ILE A 165 -21.71 -13.01 -11.15
C ILE A 165 -23.15 -13.37 -10.73
N HIS A 166 -23.55 -12.92 -9.54
CA HIS A 166 -24.91 -13.09 -9.04
C HIS A 166 -25.95 -12.52 -10.01
N ASN A 167 -25.72 -11.30 -10.52
CA ASN A 167 -26.62 -10.65 -11.47
C ASN A 167 -26.75 -11.45 -12.77
N SER A 168 -25.63 -11.94 -13.30
CA SER A 168 -25.60 -12.77 -14.51
C SER A 168 -26.39 -14.07 -14.33
N PHE A 169 -26.22 -14.76 -13.20
CA PHE A 169 -27.01 -15.95 -12.88
C PHE A 169 -28.49 -15.63 -12.66
N ALA A 170 -28.81 -14.54 -11.95
CA ALA A 170 -30.19 -14.14 -11.71
C ALA A 170 -30.95 -13.89 -13.01
N VAL A 171 -30.33 -13.21 -13.98
CA VAL A 171 -30.91 -12.98 -15.31
C VAL A 171 -31.12 -14.30 -16.06
N SER A 172 -30.10 -15.16 -16.10
CA SER A 172 -30.16 -16.45 -16.81
C SER A 172 -31.17 -17.44 -16.21
N MET A 173 -31.26 -17.49 -14.89
CA MET A 173 -32.21 -18.36 -14.16
C MET A 173 -33.64 -17.83 -14.28
N ASN A 174 -33.86 -16.51 -14.19
CA ASN A 174 -35.19 -15.91 -14.33
C ASN A 174 -35.79 -16.13 -15.71
N ALA A 175 -34.96 -16.21 -16.77
CA ALA A 175 -35.42 -16.53 -18.12
C ALA A 175 -36.09 -17.92 -18.23
N ARG A 176 -35.93 -18.79 -17.22
CA ARG A 176 -36.45 -20.16 -17.20
C ARG A 176 -37.49 -20.43 -16.12
N VAL A 177 -37.99 -19.38 -15.47
CA VAL A 177 -39.01 -19.51 -14.42
C VAL A 177 -40.17 -20.39 -14.87
N HIS A 178 -40.67 -20.21 -16.09
CA HIS A 178 -41.78 -21.01 -16.64
C HIS A 178 -41.44 -22.50 -16.80
N GLN A 179 -40.26 -22.82 -17.34
CA GLN A 179 -39.81 -24.22 -17.52
C GLN A 179 -39.72 -24.95 -16.18
N PHE A 180 -39.15 -24.30 -15.17
CA PHE A 180 -39.10 -24.85 -13.81
C PHE A 180 -40.47 -24.87 -13.12
N GLY A 181 -41.37 -23.95 -13.49
CA GLY A 181 -42.79 -23.98 -13.12
C GLY A 181 -43.48 -25.25 -13.58
N ILE A 182 -43.35 -25.61 -14.86
CA ILE A 182 -43.89 -26.87 -15.40
C ILE A 182 -43.29 -28.08 -14.69
N LEU A 183 -41.96 -28.10 -14.47
CA LEU A 183 -41.30 -29.19 -13.75
C LEU A 183 -41.84 -29.34 -12.32
N SER A 184 -42.07 -28.23 -11.62
CA SER A 184 -42.67 -28.24 -10.28
C SER A 184 -44.14 -28.71 -10.30
N SER A 185 -44.90 -28.40 -11.36
CA SER A 185 -46.26 -28.94 -11.57
C SER A 185 -46.27 -30.46 -11.80
N ILE A 186 -45.23 -31.00 -12.44
CA ILE A 186 -45.07 -32.45 -12.67
C ILE A 186 -44.56 -33.17 -11.40
N GLY A 187 -44.15 -32.44 -10.35
CA GLY A 187 -43.75 -32.98 -9.06
C GLY A 187 -42.25 -32.85 -8.73
N ALA A 188 -41.48 -32.07 -9.50
CA ALA A 188 -40.07 -31.81 -9.17
C ALA A 188 -39.94 -31.07 -7.84
N THR A 189 -39.10 -31.58 -6.94
CA THR A 189 -38.89 -30.94 -5.63
C THR A 189 -38.02 -29.69 -5.73
N PRO A 190 -38.15 -28.71 -4.82
CA PRO A 190 -37.27 -27.53 -4.76
C PRO A 190 -35.78 -27.90 -4.72
N VAL A 191 -35.44 -28.99 -4.03
CA VAL A 191 -34.06 -29.49 -3.95
C VAL A 191 -33.56 -29.99 -5.31
N GLN A 192 -34.39 -30.72 -6.06
CA GLN A 192 -34.04 -31.19 -7.41
C GLN A 192 -33.82 -30.01 -8.38
N ILE A 193 -34.68 -28.98 -8.33
CA ILE A 193 -34.53 -27.78 -9.16
C ILE A 193 -33.23 -27.05 -8.80
N ARG A 194 -32.94 -26.87 -7.50
CA ARG A 194 -31.73 -26.19 -7.04
C ARG A 194 -30.47 -26.95 -7.43
N ILE A 195 -30.42 -28.27 -7.28
CA ILE A 195 -29.27 -29.09 -7.68
C ILE A 195 -29.05 -28.97 -9.20
N CYS A 196 -30.11 -29.03 -10.00
CA CYS A 196 -30.03 -28.89 -11.45
C CYS A 196 -29.41 -27.54 -11.86
N LEU A 197 -29.86 -26.44 -11.24
CA LEU A 197 -29.31 -25.10 -11.49
C LEU A 197 -27.85 -24.95 -11.05
N MET A 198 -27.45 -25.60 -9.94
CA MET A 198 -26.06 -25.59 -9.46
C MET A 198 -25.13 -26.41 -10.34
N GLN A 199 -25.58 -27.56 -10.84
CA GLN A 199 -24.81 -28.35 -11.81
C GLN A 199 -24.57 -27.55 -13.10
N GLU A 200 -25.56 -26.80 -13.55
CA GLU A 200 -25.43 -26.00 -14.76
C GLU A 200 -24.45 -24.84 -14.56
N ALA A 201 -24.54 -24.16 -13.42
CA ALA A 201 -23.58 -23.14 -13.03
C ALA A 201 -22.15 -23.71 -12.97
N ALA A 202 -21.97 -24.89 -12.38
CA ALA A 202 -20.67 -25.55 -12.30
C ALA A 202 -20.10 -25.86 -13.70
N VAL A 203 -20.90 -26.40 -14.61
CA VAL A 203 -20.44 -26.75 -15.97
C VAL A 203 -20.17 -25.51 -16.81
N LEU A 204 -21.02 -24.48 -16.74
CA LEU A 204 -20.81 -23.23 -17.44
C LEU A 204 -19.53 -22.52 -16.97
N CYS A 205 -19.21 -22.59 -15.68
CA CYS A 205 -18.07 -21.89 -15.11
C CYS A 205 -16.78 -22.72 -15.06
N ALA A 206 -16.82 -24.04 -15.24
CA ALA A 206 -15.63 -24.89 -15.14
C ALA A 206 -14.48 -24.44 -16.06
N LEU A 207 -14.75 -24.31 -17.37
CA LEU A 207 -13.74 -23.87 -18.34
C LEU A 207 -13.32 -22.41 -18.15
N PRO A 208 -14.25 -21.45 -17.92
CA PRO A 208 -13.90 -20.08 -17.54
C PRO A 208 -12.99 -19.95 -16.33
N ILE A 209 -13.26 -20.72 -15.25
CA ILE A 209 -12.44 -20.67 -14.03
C ILE A 209 -11.03 -21.17 -14.32
N LEU A 210 -10.89 -22.31 -15.02
CA LEU A 210 -9.58 -22.87 -15.35
C LEU A 210 -8.78 -21.94 -16.27
N SER A 211 -9.39 -21.50 -17.38
CA SER A 211 -8.74 -20.59 -18.32
C SER A 211 -8.42 -19.23 -17.70
N GLY A 212 -9.29 -18.69 -16.85
CA GLY A 212 -9.05 -17.45 -16.14
C GLY A 212 -7.88 -17.55 -15.18
N ASN A 213 -7.79 -18.62 -14.38
CA ASN A 213 -6.63 -18.83 -13.50
C ASN A 213 -5.32 -18.94 -14.28
N ILE A 214 -5.28 -19.76 -15.36
CA ILE A 214 -4.08 -19.90 -16.18
C ILE A 214 -3.66 -18.55 -16.78
N ILE A 215 -4.60 -17.80 -17.35
CA ILE A 215 -4.32 -16.49 -17.93
C ILE A 215 -3.91 -15.48 -16.86
N GLY A 216 -4.46 -15.54 -15.65
CA GLY A 216 -4.07 -14.71 -14.51
C GLY A 216 -2.60 -14.91 -14.12
N ILE A 217 -2.13 -16.15 -14.11
CA ILE A 217 -0.72 -16.49 -13.86
C ILE A 217 0.17 -15.99 -15.00
N VAL A 218 -0.22 -16.25 -16.26
CA VAL A 218 0.53 -15.77 -17.44
C VAL A 218 0.62 -14.25 -17.44
N LEU A 219 -0.45 -13.55 -17.07
CA LEU A 219 -0.46 -12.10 -16.94
C LEU A 219 0.47 -11.62 -15.82
N SER A 220 0.46 -12.28 -14.66
CA SER A 220 1.39 -11.98 -13.56
C SER A 220 2.84 -12.17 -13.98
N PHE A 221 3.15 -13.25 -14.68
CA PHE A 221 4.46 -13.50 -15.27
C PHE A 221 4.86 -12.41 -16.29
N ALA A 222 3.95 -12.02 -17.18
CA ALA A 222 4.18 -10.99 -18.19
C ALA A 222 4.45 -9.62 -17.56
N VAL A 223 3.68 -9.25 -16.52
CA VAL A 223 3.89 -8.01 -15.76
C VAL A 223 5.25 -8.02 -15.09
N LYS A 224 5.61 -9.14 -14.43
CA LYS A 224 6.90 -9.31 -13.76
C LYS A 224 8.07 -9.25 -14.74
N ARG A 225 7.94 -9.85 -15.92
CA ARG A 225 8.91 -9.72 -17.01
C ARG A 225 9.01 -8.32 -17.57
N GLY A 226 7.90 -7.59 -17.64
CA GLY A 226 7.88 -6.19 -18.04
C GLY A 226 8.66 -5.31 -17.05
N ILE A 227 8.49 -5.57 -15.74
CA ILE A 227 9.25 -4.91 -14.67
C ILE A 227 10.75 -5.20 -14.80
N GLU A 228 11.13 -6.47 -14.95
CA GLU A 228 12.53 -6.87 -15.16
C GLU A 228 13.12 -6.22 -16.41
N TYR A 229 12.37 -6.15 -17.51
CA TYR A 229 12.84 -5.56 -18.76
C TYR A 229 13.09 -4.06 -18.63
N ILE A 230 12.16 -3.33 -18.00
CA ILE A 230 12.34 -1.89 -17.71
C ILE A 230 13.57 -1.68 -16.83
N ALA A 231 13.89 -2.65 -15.99
CA ALA A 231 14.96 -2.55 -15.03
C ALA A 231 16.29 -3.22 -15.40
N ALA A 232 16.37 -3.91 -16.55
CA ALA A 232 17.52 -4.72 -16.98
C ALA A 232 18.84 -3.94 -17.21
N GLY A 233 18.84 -2.61 -17.05
CA GLY A 233 20.02 -1.75 -17.12
C GLY A 233 20.51 -1.20 -15.78
N MET A 234 19.94 -1.63 -14.64
CA MET A 234 20.17 -0.98 -13.35
C MET A 234 21.03 -1.84 -12.39
N PRO A 235 22.10 -1.27 -11.80
CA PRO A 235 22.94 -1.99 -10.84
C PRO A 235 22.20 -2.25 -9.51
N GLY A 236 22.36 -3.46 -8.97
CA GLY A 236 21.82 -3.85 -7.66
C GLY A 236 20.42 -4.47 -7.67
N GLN A 237 19.83 -4.74 -8.84
CA GLN A 237 18.64 -5.60 -8.88
C GLN A 237 19.05 -7.06 -8.80
N LEU A 238 18.60 -7.73 -7.75
CA LEU A 238 18.61 -9.19 -7.69
C LEU A 238 17.65 -9.70 -8.77
N PRO A 239 18.10 -10.48 -9.77
CA PRO A 239 17.23 -11.12 -10.74
C PRO A 239 16.50 -12.28 -10.06
N ILE A 240 15.63 -11.97 -9.10
CA ILE A 240 14.83 -12.98 -8.42
C ILE A 240 13.84 -13.51 -9.45
N GLY A 241 13.84 -14.82 -9.68
CA GLY A 241 13.02 -15.50 -10.68
C GLY A 241 11.51 -15.31 -10.43
N PHE A 242 10.68 -15.71 -11.39
CA PHE A 242 9.23 -15.73 -11.13
C PHE A 242 8.94 -16.95 -10.26
N HIS A 243 8.55 -16.75 -9.01
CA HIS A 243 8.30 -17.84 -8.07
C HIS A 243 6.80 -18.12 -8.06
N TYR A 244 6.42 -19.38 -8.23
CA TYR A 244 5.01 -19.76 -8.21
C TYR A 244 4.81 -21.08 -7.48
N HIS A 245 4.20 -21.02 -6.30
CA HIS A 245 3.90 -22.20 -5.52
C HIS A 245 2.55 -22.82 -5.93
N PRO A 246 2.47 -24.15 -6.20
CA PRO A 246 1.23 -24.80 -6.65
C PRO A 246 0.02 -24.57 -5.74
N LEU A 247 0.25 -24.38 -4.43
CA LEU A 247 -0.80 -24.06 -3.45
C LEU A 247 -1.54 -22.76 -3.80
N VAL A 248 -0.86 -21.76 -4.38
CA VAL A 248 -1.49 -20.50 -4.82
C VAL A 248 -2.52 -20.76 -5.91
N LEU A 249 -2.23 -21.65 -6.87
CA LEU A 249 -3.19 -22.07 -7.90
C LEU A 249 -4.37 -22.82 -7.28
N ILE A 250 -4.09 -23.79 -6.39
CA ILE A 250 -5.15 -24.57 -5.73
C ILE A 250 -6.08 -23.65 -4.95
N LEU A 251 -5.54 -22.72 -4.18
CA LEU A 251 -6.30 -21.74 -3.41
C LEU A 251 -7.09 -20.80 -4.31
N ALA A 252 -6.50 -20.26 -5.37
CA ALA A 252 -7.17 -19.38 -6.32
C ALA A 252 -8.32 -20.08 -7.06
N VAL A 253 -8.14 -21.32 -7.48
CA VAL A 253 -9.20 -22.16 -8.09
C VAL A 253 -10.30 -22.43 -7.07
N LEU A 254 -9.95 -22.84 -5.84
CA LEU A 254 -10.92 -23.12 -4.78
C LEU A 254 -11.76 -21.88 -4.44
N LEU A 255 -11.12 -20.73 -4.25
CA LEU A 255 -11.80 -19.46 -4.00
C LEU A 255 -12.67 -19.02 -5.19
N SER A 256 -12.21 -19.22 -6.43
CA SER A 256 -13.00 -18.94 -7.63
C SER A 256 -14.27 -19.81 -7.69
N VAL A 257 -14.14 -21.11 -7.39
CA VAL A 257 -15.27 -22.05 -7.34
C VAL A 257 -16.24 -21.65 -6.24
N LEU A 258 -15.76 -21.37 -5.02
CA LEU A 258 -16.61 -20.90 -3.92
C LEU A 258 -17.37 -19.63 -4.31
N THR A 259 -16.69 -18.65 -4.91
CA THR A 259 -17.28 -17.39 -5.39
C THR A 259 -18.45 -17.64 -6.35
N VAL A 260 -18.26 -18.52 -7.34
CA VAL A 260 -19.31 -18.90 -8.29
C VAL A 260 -20.47 -19.62 -7.61
N LEU A 261 -20.17 -20.58 -6.73
CA LEU A 261 -21.18 -21.34 -6.00
C LEU A 261 -22.06 -20.41 -5.16
N PHE A 262 -21.47 -19.54 -4.33
CA PHE A 262 -22.21 -18.57 -3.52
C PHE A 262 -23.05 -17.62 -4.39
N SER A 263 -22.48 -17.15 -5.51
CA SER A 263 -23.16 -16.23 -6.43
C SER A 263 -24.40 -16.84 -7.08
N ALA A 264 -24.32 -18.11 -7.49
CA ALA A 264 -25.41 -18.85 -8.12
C ALA A 264 -26.43 -19.40 -7.10
N TRP A 265 -25.98 -19.70 -5.88
CA TRP A 265 -26.79 -20.32 -4.83
C TRP A 265 -27.98 -19.47 -4.40
N LEU A 266 -27.76 -18.16 -4.21
CA LEU A 266 -28.81 -17.19 -3.84
C LEU A 266 -29.97 -17.15 -4.87
N PRO A 267 -29.74 -16.94 -6.18
CA PRO A 267 -30.83 -16.92 -7.17
C PRO A 267 -31.44 -18.31 -7.36
N ALA A 268 -30.66 -19.39 -7.31
CA ALA A 268 -31.18 -20.76 -7.42
C ALA A 268 -32.11 -21.12 -6.26
N GLY A 269 -31.76 -20.75 -5.02
CA GLY A 269 -32.61 -20.96 -3.85
C GLY A 269 -33.93 -20.19 -3.96
N LYS A 270 -33.88 -18.94 -4.45
CA LYS A 270 -35.08 -18.14 -4.69
C LYS A 270 -35.98 -18.76 -5.76
N LEU A 271 -35.41 -19.22 -6.87
CA LEU A 271 -36.16 -19.83 -7.97
C LEU A 271 -36.77 -21.18 -7.57
N SER A 272 -36.02 -22.03 -6.86
CA SER A 272 -36.49 -23.35 -6.43
C SER A 272 -37.70 -23.33 -5.51
N ARG A 273 -37.94 -22.22 -4.82
CA ARG A 273 -39.04 -22.03 -3.87
C ARG A 273 -40.28 -21.38 -4.51
N MET A 274 -40.23 -21.03 -5.79
CA MET A 274 -41.38 -20.45 -6.49
C MET A 274 -42.45 -21.52 -6.71
N THR A 275 -43.71 -21.15 -6.49
CA THR A 275 -44.82 -22.08 -6.72
C THR A 275 -45.10 -22.23 -8.23
N PRO A 276 -45.65 -23.37 -8.69
CA PRO A 276 -45.95 -23.55 -10.10
C PRO A 276 -46.90 -22.47 -10.65
N LEU A 277 -47.86 -22.03 -9.83
CA LEU A 277 -48.80 -20.96 -10.18
C LEU A 277 -48.09 -19.59 -10.35
N GLU A 278 -47.14 -19.26 -9.47
CA GLU A 278 -46.32 -18.04 -9.61
C GLU A 278 -45.42 -18.09 -10.85
N ALA A 279 -44.88 -19.26 -11.15
CA ALA A 279 -44.00 -19.46 -12.29
C ALA A 279 -44.76 -19.39 -13.64
N ILE A 280 -45.98 -19.94 -13.71
CA ILE A 280 -46.82 -19.95 -14.92
C ILE A 280 -47.50 -18.60 -15.16
N ARG A 281 -47.97 -17.91 -14.11
CA ARG A 281 -48.52 -16.54 -14.26
C ARG A 281 -47.48 -15.54 -14.77
N GLY A 282 -46.20 -15.89 -14.68
CA GLY A 282 -45.07 -15.01 -14.96
C GLY A 282 -44.97 -13.91 -13.91
N THR A 283 -43.74 -13.50 -13.60
CA THR A 283 -43.48 -12.34 -12.74
C THR A 283 -43.92 -10.99 -13.37
N GLY A 284 -44.51 -11.02 -14.58
CA GLY A 284 -44.90 -9.85 -15.37
C GLY A 284 -46.25 -9.21 -15.03
N VAL A 285 -47.06 -9.81 -14.15
CA VAL A 285 -48.35 -9.21 -13.72
C VAL A 285 -48.27 -8.65 -12.29
N THR A 286 -47.11 -8.14 -11.85
CA THR A 286 -47.16 -7.12 -10.81
C THR A 286 -47.64 -5.84 -11.46
N GLY A 287 -48.96 -5.67 -11.56
CA GLY A 287 -49.56 -4.40 -11.96
C GLY A 287 -48.92 -3.25 -11.19
N LEU A 288 -48.76 -2.11 -11.86
CA LEU A 288 -48.24 -0.85 -11.29
C LEU A 288 -48.98 -0.52 -9.98
N ARG A 289 -48.50 -1.02 -8.83
CA ARG A 289 -49.22 -0.90 -7.55
C ARG A 289 -49.29 0.54 -7.01
N ARG A 290 -48.75 1.52 -7.74
CA ARG A 290 -49.09 2.96 -7.68
C ARG A 290 -48.28 3.72 -8.73
N LYS A 291 -48.93 4.51 -9.59
CA LYS A 291 -48.26 5.59 -10.35
C LYS A 291 -47.72 6.59 -9.33
N ARG A 292 -46.40 6.80 -9.30
CA ARG A 292 -45.77 7.84 -8.46
C ARG A 292 -44.99 8.76 -9.38
N HIS A 293 -45.40 10.02 -9.47
CA HIS A 293 -44.73 11.05 -10.25
C HIS A 293 -43.22 11.06 -9.99
N SER A 294 -42.46 11.23 -11.06
CA SER A 294 -41.00 11.37 -11.03
C SER A 294 -40.67 12.79 -11.51
N PRO A 295 -40.76 13.81 -10.64
CA PRO A 295 -40.80 15.22 -11.06
C PRO A 295 -39.57 15.61 -11.89
N ILE A 296 -38.38 15.14 -11.51
CA ILE A 296 -37.13 15.43 -12.22
C ILE A 296 -37.15 14.85 -13.65
N LEU A 297 -37.63 13.61 -13.82
CA LEU A 297 -37.66 12.96 -15.13
C LEU A 297 -38.78 13.50 -16.03
N SER A 298 -39.91 13.89 -15.45
CA SER A 298 -41.00 14.52 -16.20
C SER A 298 -40.62 15.92 -16.68
N ILE A 299 -39.83 16.68 -15.90
CA ILE A 299 -39.32 17.98 -16.31
C ILE A 299 -38.33 17.85 -17.48
N LEU A 300 -37.36 16.93 -17.39
CA LEU A 300 -36.31 16.78 -18.40
C LEU A 300 -36.79 16.09 -19.69
N PHE A 301 -37.69 15.10 -19.59
CA PHE A 301 -38.05 14.23 -20.70
C PHE A 301 -39.57 14.14 -20.94
N GLY A 302 -40.40 14.92 -20.25
CA GLY A 302 -41.86 14.90 -20.43
C GLY A 302 -42.52 13.59 -19.99
N THR A 303 -43.57 13.20 -20.70
CA THR A 303 -44.33 11.96 -20.45
C THR A 303 -43.49 10.71 -20.66
N GLU A 304 -42.54 10.72 -21.61
CA GLU A 304 -41.60 9.60 -21.82
C GLU A 304 -40.66 9.40 -20.62
N GLY A 305 -40.26 10.50 -19.96
CA GLY A 305 -39.48 10.46 -18.73
C GLY A 305 -40.24 9.89 -17.54
N GLU A 306 -41.54 10.16 -17.46
CA GLU A 306 -42.40 9.58 -16.44
C GLU A 306 -42.58 8.07 -16.63
N LEU A 307 -42.74 7.62 -17.89
CA LEU A 307 -42.77 6.20 -18.23
C LEU A 307 -41.45 5.51 -17.86
N ALA A 308 -40.30 6.13 -18.19
CA ALA A 308 -38.97 5.64 -17.79
C ALA A 308 -38.86 5.50 -16.26
N GLY A 309 -39.25 6.54 -15.52
CA GLY A 309 -39.23 6.53 -14.06
C GLY A 309 -40.13 5.47 -13.44
N ASN A 310 -41.32 5.23 -14.01
CA ASN A 310 -42.24 4.20 -13.57
C ASN A 310 -41.69 2.79 -13.84
N ALA A 311 -41.07 2.56 -15.00
CA ALA A 311 -40.43 1.30 -15.32
C ALA A 311 -39.27 0.97 -14.37
N LEU A 312 -38.40 1.95 -14.10
CA LEU A 312 -37.29 1.80 -13.15
C LEU A 312 -37.79 1.53 -11.72
N LYS A 313 -38.93 2.11 -11.31
CA LYS A 313 -39.54 1.85 -9.99
C LYS A 313 -40.22 0.47 -9.93
N ALA A 314 -40.87 0.03 -11.00
CA ALA A 314 -41.52 -1.28 -11.08
C ALA A 314 -40.51 -2.42 -10.87
N GLN A 315 -39.29 -2.27 -11.40
CA GLN A 315 -38.21 -3.26 -11.25
C GLN A 315 -37.18 -2.91 -10.16
N ARG A 316 -37.53 -2.05 -9.19
CA ARG A 316 -36.59 -1.53 -8.17
C ARG A 316 -35.78 -2.62 -7.45
N LYS A 317 -36.35 -3.80 -7.19
CA LYS A 317 -35.64 -4.91 -6.53
C LYS A 317 -34.51 -5.49 -7.39
N ALA A 318 -34.75 -5.68 -8.69
CA ALA A 318 -33.74 -6.17 -9.63
C ALA A 318 -32.72 -5.08 -10.00
N LEU A 319 -33.17 -3.83 -10.14
CA LEU A 319 -32.29 -2.68 -10.37
C LEU A 319 -31.37 -2.38 -9.19
N ARG A 320 -31.82 -2.63 -7.94
CA ARG A 320 -31.01 -2.36 -6.74
C ARG A 320 -29.73 -3.18 -6.70
N THR A 321 -29.79 -4.48 -7.01
CA THR A 321 -28.61 -5.36 -6.96
C THR A 321 -27.59 -4.97 -8.02
N SER A 322 -28.03 -4.66 -9.24
CA SER A 322 -27.13 -4.21 -10.30
C SER A 322 -26.56 -2.82 -10.06
N THR A 323 -27.37 -1.88 -9.56
CA THR A 323 -26.90 -0.53 -9.23
C THR A 323 -25.87 -0.61 -8.09
N LEU A 324 -26.12 -1.47 -7.08
CA LEU A 324 -25.19 -1.70 -5.97
C LEU A 324 -23.84 -2.28 -6.45
N SER A 325 -23.90 -3.27 -7.34
CA SER A 325 -22.71 -3.88 -7.94
C SER A 325 -21.88 -2.84 -8.71
N LEU A 326 -22.52 -2.01 -9.54
CA LEU A 326 -21.84 -0.92 -10.25
C LEU A 326 -21.29 0.14 -9.28
N THR A 327 -22.05 0.57 -8.27
CA THR A 327 -21.56 1.53 -7.27
C THR A 327 -20.33 1.02 -6.55
N LEU A 328 -20.30 -0.26 -6.17
CA LEU A 328 -19.16 -0.87 -5.48
C LEU A 328 -17.96 -0.99 -6.43
N SER A 329 -18.16 -1.43 -7.67
CA SER A 329 -17.05 -1.48 -8.65
C SER A 329 -16.47 -0.09 -8.92
N PHE A 330 -17.32 0.93 -9.12
CA PHE A 330 -16.85 2.30 -9.32
C PHE A 330 -16.14 2.85 -8.08
N MET A 331 -16.71 2.63 -6.89
CA MET A 331 -16.11 3.06 -5.63
C MET A 331 -14.78 2.38 -5.34
N GLY A 332 -14.68 1.07 -5.56
CA GLY A 332 -13.41 0.34 -5.43
C GLY A 332 -12.35 0.85 -6.39
N PHE A 333 -12.73 1.14 -7.64
CA PHE A 333 -11.83 1.74 -8.62
C PHE A 333 -11.36 3.14 -8.21
N THR A 334 -12.26 4.05 -7.83
CA THR A 334 -11.89 5.43 -7.46
C THR A 334 -11.09 5.50 -6.17
N MET A 335 -11.49 4.73 -5.14
CA MET A 335 -10.73 4.64 -3.89
C MET A 335 -9.33 4.09 -4.12
N MET A 336 -9.19 3.07 -4.97
CA MET A 336 -7.88 2.50 -5.29
C MET A 336 -6.98 3.50 -6.03
N LEU A 337 -7.51 4.20 -7.04
CA LEU A 337 -6.76 5.27 -7.72
C LEU A 337 -6.31 6.39 -6.77
N CYS A 338 -7.20 6.82 -5.87
CA CYS A 338 -6.86 7.84 -4.87
C CYS A 338 -5.83 7.33 -3.87
N PHE A 339 -5.96 6.07 -3.42
CA PHE A 339 -4.99 5.43 -2.53
C PHE A 339 -3.58 5.39 -3.15
N PHE A 340 -3.46 5.07 -4.45
CA PHE A 340 -2.17 5.09 -5.13
C PHE A 340 -1.58 6.49 -5.26
N SER A 341 -2.41 7.47 -5.60
CA SER A 341 -1.93 8.85 -5.75
C SER A 341 -1.48 9.43 -4.40
N LEU A 342 -2.18 9.09 -3.31
CA LEU A 342 -1.78 9.46 -1.95
C LEU A 342 -0.52 8.73 -1.50
N THR A 343 -0.35 7.47 -1.91
CA THR A 343 0.87 6.69 -1.62
C THR A 343 2.07 7.31 -2.35
N ASP A 344 1.91 7.71 -3.62
CA ASP A 344 2.94 8.42 -4.40
C ASP A 344 3.31 9.75 -3.73
N LEU A 345 2.32 10.54 -3.27
CA LEU A 345 2.57 11.76 -2.50
C LEU A 345 3.32 11.46 -1.19
N ASN A 346 2.97 10.38 -0.49
CA ASN A 346 3.66 9.96 0.72
C ASN A 346 5.14 9.62 0.47
N THR A 347 5.49 9.12 -0.73
CA THR A 347 6.90 8.85 -1.07
C THR A 347 7.77 10.11 -1.09
N LYS A 348 7.21 11.30 -1.32
CA LYS A 348 7.94 12.57 -1.26
C LYS A 348 8.48 12.89 0.14
N TYR A 349 7.88 12.33 1.18
CA TYR A 349 8.31 12.50 2.58
C TYR A 349 9.30 11.42 3.04
N THR A 350 9.70 10.50 2.15
CA THR A 350 10.71 9.50 2.49
C THR A 350 12.07 10.16 2.67
N TYR A 351 12.88 9.59 3.56
CA TYR A 351 14.26 10.00 3.81
C TYR A 351 15.04 10.22 2.51
N PHE A 352 14.91 9.28 1.55
CA PHE A 352 15.60 9.36 0.27
C PHE A 352 15.28 10.65 -0.50
N GLN A 353 14.00 11.03 -0.61
CA GLN A 353 13.59 12.25 -1.32
C GLN A 353 14.03 13.52 -0.57
N ARG A 354 14.01 13.52 0.77
CA ARG A 354 14.40 14.66 1.60
C ARG A 354 15.91 14.95 1.51
N TYR A 355 16.73 13.91 1.51
CA TYR A 355 18.19 14.00 1.54
C TYR A 355 18.84 13.66 0.20
N GLN A 356 18.11 13.65 -0.92
CA GLN A 356 18.72 13.32 -2.21
C GLN A 356 19.80 14.34 -2.61
N ASP A 357 19.63 15.63 -2.29
CA ASP A 357 20.50 16.70 -2.80
C ASP A 357 21.67 17.06 -1.88
N VAL A 358 21.81 16.39 -0.72
CA VAL A 358 22.87 16.67 0.28
C VAL A 358 24.14 15.83 0.07
N TRP A 359 24.19 14.97 -0.95
CA TRP A 359 25.32 14.12 -1.28
C TRP A 359 25.32 13.76 -2.77
N ASP A 360 26.49 13.49 -3.35
CA ASP A 360 26.61 12.92 -4.69
C ASP A 360 27.20 11.50 -4.63
N ILE A 361 28.25 11.33 -3.81
CA ILE A 361 28.83 10.03 -3.46
C ILE A 361 28.88 9.93 -1.93
N MET A 362 28.41 8.81 -1.39
CA MET A 362 28.60 8.43 0.01
C MET A 362 29.53 7.24 0.07
N ILE A 363 30.50 7.29 0.97
CA ILE A 363 31.40 6.17 1.26
C ILE A 363 31.32 5.86 2.74
N THR A 364 31.03 4.61 3.06
CA THR A 364 31.08 4.10 4.44
C THR A 364 32.33 3.25 4.55
N ILE A 365 33.22 3.65 5.44
CA ILE A 365 34.50 3.00 5.72
C ILE A 365 34.29 2.12 6.94
N LYS A 366 34.40 0.80 6.74
CA LYS A 366 34.07 -0.19 7.77
C LYS A 366 35.13 -0.26 8.86
N ASP A 367 34.67 -0.40 10.10
CA ASP A 367 35.49 -0.68 11.29
C ASP A 367 36.72 0.25 11.43
N THR A 368 36.57 1.51 11.03
CA THR A 368 37.65 2.48 10.98
C THR A 368 37.19 3.73 11.71
N LYS A 369 37.93 4.11 12.76
CA LYS A 369 37.66 5.35 13.47
C LYS A 369 38.10 6.57 12.67
N ILE A 370 37.43 7.70 12.88
CA ILE A 370 37.69 8.93 12.12
C ILE A 370 39.10 9.51 12.37
N GLU A 371 39.68 9.27 13.55
CA GLU A 371 41.03 9.69 13.90
C GLU A 371 42.07 8.99 13.02
N ASP A 372 41.91 7.68 12.81
CA ASP A 372 42.79 6.86 11.98
C ASP A 372 42.66 7.24 10.50
N PHE A 373 41.44 7.55 10.05
CA PHE A 373 41.19 8.02 8.69
C PHE A 373 41.85 9.38 8.41
N ARG A 374 41.88 10.28 9.39
CA ARG A 374 42.53 11.58 9.25
C ARG A 374 44.05 11.45 9.10
N GLN A 375 44.68 10.60 9.90
CA GLN A 375 46.14 10.47 9.93
C GLN A 375 46.73 9.86 8.66
N SER A 376 45.94 9.10 7.90
CA SER A 376 46.44 8.34 6.75
C SER A 376 46.61 9.15 5.46
N GLY A 377 46.07 10.39 5.37
CA GLY A 377 46.20 11.29 4.21
C GLY A 377 45.17 11.24 3.06
N PRO A 378 44.22 10.28 2.92
CA PRO A 378 43.25 10.28 1.82
C PRO A 378 42.30 11.47 1.82
N ALA A 379 41.94 12.02 2.99
CA ALA A 379 41.07 13.18 3.09
C ALA A 379 41.66 14.41 2.35
N GLN A 380 42.96 14.64 2.48
CA GLN A 380 43.68 15.72 1.79
C GLN A 380 43.83 15.45 0.28
N ALA A 381 43.91 14.18 -0.13
CA ALA A 381 43.96 13.80 -1.54
C ALA A 381 42.63 14.05 -2.28
N LEU A 382 41.50 13.97 -1.56
CA LEU A 382 40.17 14.25 -2.10
C LEU A 382 39.94 15.75 -2.33
N GLU A 383 40.46 16.61 -1.44
CA GLU A 383 40.41 18.08 -1.61
C GLU A 383 41.22 18.56 -2.84
N GLY A 384 42.20 17.77 -3.28
CA GLY A 384 43.00 18.05 -4.49
C GLY A 384 42.33 17.68 -5.82
N MET A 385 41.18 17.00 -5.81
CA MET A 385 40.46 16.62 -7.03
C MET A 385 39.60 17.77 -7.54
N ALA A 386 39.83 18.23 -8.77
CA ALA A 386 39.08 19.33 -9.37
C ALA A 386 37.58 19.03 -9.55
N GLU A 387 37.23 17.74 -9.60
CA GLU A 387 35.87 17.22 -9.75
C GLU A 387 35.07 17.25 -8.44
N VAL A 388 35.75 17.34 -7.28
CA VAL A 388 35.15 17.37 -5.94
C VAL A 388 34.97 18.82 -5.51
N ARG A 389 33.72 19.21 -5.27
CA ARG A 389 33.40 20.55 -4.75
C ARG A 389 33.56 20.62 -3.24
N ASP A 390 33.11 19.57 -2.55
CA ASP A 390 33.15 19.49 -1.10
C ASP A 390 33.21 18.03 -0.64
N ALA A 391 34.00 17.74 0.38
CA ALA A 391 34.11 16.45 1.04
C ALA A 391 34.13 16.67 2.54
N VAL A 392 33.39 15.84 3.27
CA VAL A 392 33.33 15.87 4.73
C VAL A 392 33.35 14.44 5.25
N ALA A 393 34.32 14.15 6.11
CA ALA A 393 34.38 12.92 6.86
C ALA A 393 33.74 13.13 8.22
N TYR A 394 32.88 12.21 8.63
CA TYR A 394 32.22 12.27 9.92
C TYR A 394 31.91 10.88 10.47
N GLN A 395 31.86 10.78 11.78
CA GLN A 395 31.51 9.57 12.52
C GLN A 395 30.43 9.91 13.55
N LYS A 396 29.50 8.99 13.75
CA LYS A 396 28.42 9.16 14.71
C LYS A 396 28.83 8.55 16.04
N ALA A 397 28.43 9.19 17.12
CA ALA A 397 28.54 8.68 18.47
C ALA A 397 27.28 9.00 19.26
N GLU A 398 27.00 8.21 20.30
CA GLU A 398 25.86 8.42 21.19
C GLU A 398 26.33 8.88 22.57
N ALA A 399 25.69 9.91 23.10
CA ALA A 399 25.94 10.44 24.43
C ALA A 399 24.65 10.91 25.12
N LEU A 400 24.76 11.29 26.39
CA LEU A 400 23.71 11.91 27.17
C LEU A 400 24.16 13.31 27.61
N ILE A 401 23.25 14.26 27.64
CA ILE A 401 23.50 15.60 28.17
C ILE A 401 22.60 15.85 29.37
N GLN A 402 23.17 16.47 30.39
CA GLN A 402 22.45 16.96 31.55
C GLN A 402 22.05 18.41 31.33
N VAL A 403 20.74 18.66 31.20
CA VAL A 403 20.17 20.00 30.98
C VAL A 403 19.46 20.47 32.26
N PRO A 404 20.00 21.48 32.96
CA PRO A 404 19.31 22.12 34.08
C PRO A 404 17.95 22.71 33.67
N LYS A 405 16.98 22.74 34.59
CA LYS A 405 15.63 23.27 34.30
C LYS A 405 15.61 24.73 33.86
N ASP A 406 16.51 25.55 34.40
CA ASP A 406 16.66 26.96 34.11
C ASP A 406 17.36 27.23 32.76
N ALA A 407 18.09 26.24 32.24
CA ALA A 407 18.71 26.28 30.91
C ALA A 407 17.72 25.97 29.77
N VAL A 408 16.52 25.46 30.08
CA VAL A 408 15.47 25.21 29.08
C VAL A 408 14.97 26.52 28.48
N SER A 409 14.73 26.55 27.16
CA SER A 409 14.25 27.76 26.49
C SER A 409 12.88 28.22 26.99
N PRO A 410 12.58 29.54 26.96
CA PRO A 410 11.24 30.06 27.28
C PRO A 410 10.15 29.47 26.39
N GLU A 411 10.44 29.24 25.11
CA GLU A 411 9.52 28.67 24.11
C GLU A 411 9.17 27.23 24.46
N LEU A 412 10.16 26.39 24.79
CA LEU A 412 9.91 25.01 25.20
C LEU A 412 9.20 24.95 26.56
N THR A 413 9.52 25.88 27.46
CA THR A 413 8.82 26.01 28.75
C THR A 413 7.33 26.35 28.55
N ALA A 414 7.01 27.22 27.58
CA ALA A 414 5.63 27.56 27.23
C ALA A 414 4.83 26.36 26.68
N LEU A 415 5.50 25.39 26.07
CA LEU A 415 4.91 24.12 25.61
C LEU A 415 4.73 23.07 26.74
N GLY A 416 5.20 23.37 27.96
CA GLY A 416 5.16 22.45 29.10
C GLY A 416 6.48 21.75 29.41
N GLY A 417 7.58 22.15 28.76
CA GLY A 417 8.93 21.63 28.96
C GLY A 417 9.25 20.38 28.13
N PRO A 418 10.49 19.82 28.26
CA PRO A 418 10.95 18.71 27.43
C PRO A 418 10.05 17.46 27.50
N ALA A 419 9.56 17.10 28.69
CA ALA A 419 8.69 15.94 28.87
C ALA A 419 7.34 16.05 28.13
N ALA A 420 6.82 17.27 27.94
CA ALA A 420 5.54 17.47 27.27
C ALA A 420 5.59 17.15 25.77
N VAL A 421 6.75 17.36 25.14
CA VAL A 421 6.96 17.11 23.70
C VAL A 421 7.68 15.79 23.41
N ALA A 422 8.62 15.39 24.28
CA ALA A 422 9.49 14.23 24.07
C ALA A 422 9.03 12.95 24.81
N GLY A 423 8.07 13.06 25.73
CA GLY A 423 7.51 11.92 26.46
C GLY A 423 8.59 11.13 27.21
N ALA A 424 8.59 9.79 27.04
CA ALA A 424 9.54 8.89 27.69
C ALA A 424 10.98 8.98 27.15
N SER A 425 11.21 9.76 26.09
CA SER A 425 12.55 9.93 25.47
C SER A 425 13.51 10.76 26.33
N VAL A 426 13.00 11.45 27.35
CA VAL A 426 13.76 12.29 28.27
C VAL A 426 13.39 11.90 29.70
N SER A 427 14.38 11.74 30.58
CA SER A 427 14.16 11.46 32.00
C SER A 427 14.51 12.68 32.85
N GLU A 428 13.75 12.86 33.93
CA GLU A 428 14.01 13.89 34.94
C GLU A 428 14.59 13.23 36.19
N SER A 429 15.72 13.73 36.69
CA SER A 429 16.26 13.34 37.99
C SER A 429 16.81 14.55 38.71
N GLU A 430 16.42 14.76 39.97
CA GLU A 430 16.97 15.81 40.85
C GLU A 430 16.95 17.24 40.25
N GLY A 431 15.97 17.57 39.41
CA GLY A 431 15.85 18.90 38.79
C GLY A 431 16.70 19.11 37.53
N VAL A 432 17.30 18.04 37.01
CA VAL A 432 18.08 18.00 35.77
C VAL A 432 17.42 17.05 34.78
N TRP A 433 17.35 17.46 33.53
CA TRP A 433 16.88 16.60 32.43
C TRP A 433 18.06 15.83 31.85
N GLN A 434 17.92 14.50 31.75
CA GLN A 434 18.84 13.68 30.96
C GLN A 434 18.28 13.54 29.55
N VAL A 435 19.01 14.11 28.59
CA VAL A 435 18.60 14.22 27.19
C VAL A 435 19.57 13.41 26.33
N ARG A 436 19.06 12.63 25.38
CA ARG A 436 19.91 11.96 24.38
C ARG A 436 20.61 13.01 23.51
N ALA A 437 21.90 12.83 23.30
CA ALA A 437 22.75 13.74 22.56
C ALA A 437 23.58 12.95 21.54
N PRO A 438 23.04 12.72 20.33
CA PRO A 438 23.82 12.24 19.21
C PRO A 438 24.97 13.22 18.96
N VAL A 439 26.17 12.70 18.91
CA VAL A 439 27.39 13.45 18.64
C VAL A 439 27.85 13.11 17.22
N ILE A 440 28.03 14.13 16.40
CA ILE A 440 28.61 14.01 15.07
C ILE A 440 30.04 14.51 15.17
N VAL A 441 30.99 13.58 15.15
CA VAL A 441 32.42 13.87 15.10
C VAL A 441 32.78 14.17 13.66
N MET A 442 33.26 15.37 13.37
CA MET A 442 33.57 15.85 12.02
C MET A 442 35.06 16.05 11.85
N ASP A 443 35.57 15.97 10.61
CA ASP A 443 36.91 16.43 10.33
C ASP A 443 37.05 17.93 10.66
N ASP A 444 38.21 18.31 11.21
CA ASP A 444 38.45 19.67 11.68
C ASP A 444 38.21 20.74 10.59
N ALA A 445 38.57 20.45 9.34
CA ALA A 445 38.42 21.41 8.26
C ALA A 445 36.94 21.61 7.89
N ALA A 446 36.14 20.54 7.88
CA ALA A 446 34.70 20.65 7.74
C ALA A 446 34.03 21.32 8.94
N PHE A 447 34.50 21.06 10.16
CA PHE A 447 33.98 21.71 11.36
C PHE A 447 34.20 23.22 11.31
N ILE A 448 35.42 23.67 10.98
CA ILE A 448 35.75 25.10 10.83
C ILE A 448 34.90 25.73 9.72
N ARG A 449 34.75 25.08 8.56
CA ARG A 449 33.87 25.55 7.48
C ARG A 449 32.42 25.68 7.94
N TYR A 450 31.94 24.73 8.74
CA TYR A 450 30.60 24.79 9.32
C TYR A 450 30.45 25.95 10.33
N CYS A 451 31.47 26.25 11.12
CA CYS A 451 31.50 27.46 11.95
C CYS A 451 31.34 28.72 11.09
N GLU A 452 32.13 28.83 10.02
CA GLU A 452 32.09 29.96 9.08
C GLU A 452 30.72 30.10 8.40
N ASP A 453 30.15 29.00 7.91
CA ASP A 453 28.84 28.96 7.23
C ASP A 453 27.69 29.38 8.16
N THR A 454 27.81 29.10 9.47
CA THR A 454 26.81 29.45 10.48
C THR A 454 27.09 30.79 11.17
N GLY A 455 28.21 31.44 10.88
CA GLY A 455 28.63 32.69 11.51
C GLY A 455 29.14 32.55 12.94
N ILE A 456 29.48 31.33 13.37
CA ILE A 456 30.07 31.01 14.67
C ILE A 456 31.59 31.21 14.58
N THR A 457 32.21 31.75 15.63
CA THR A 457 33.67 31.92 15.66
C THR A 457 34.38 30.55 15.60
N PRO A 458 35.26 30.30 14.61
CA PRO A 458 35.88 28.99 14.47
C PRO A 458 36.84 28.68 15.61
N GLY A 459 36.71 27.47 16.18
CA GLY A 459 37.55 26.92 17.24
C GLY A 459 37.57 25.40 17.14
N LEU A 460 38.62 24.75 17.67
CA LEU A 460 38.73 23.28 17.68
C LEU A 460 38.60 22.69 19.09
N ASP A 461 38.25 23.54 20.05
CA ASP A 461 38.24 23.30 21.50
C ASP A 461 36.83 23.31 22.10
N GLY A 462 35.79 23.35 21.26
CA GLY A 462 34.40 23.27 21.72
C GLY A 462 33.43 22.66 20.71
N THR A 463 32.17 22.55 21.13
CA THR A 463 31.06 21.93 20.38
C THR A 463 30.12 22.99 19.79
N ILE A 464 29.47 22.67 18.67
CA ILE A 464 28.31 23.40 18.17
C ILE A 464 27.05 22.60 18.46
N ILE A 465 26.06 23.25 19.06
CA ILE A 465 24.79 22.62 19.45
C ILE A 465 23.72 22.90 18.40
N LEU A 466 23.09 21.84 17.89
CA LEU A 466 21.84 21.96 17.14
C LEU A 466 20.70 22.27 18.11
N ASN A 467 20.46 23.55 18.37
CA ASN A 467 19.57 24.02 19.42
C ASN A 467 18.10 23.99 19.00
N ARG A 468 17.56 22.82 18.61
CA ARG A 468 16.18 22.73 18.13
C ARG A 468 15.48 21.47 18.63
N ILE A 469 14.22 21.60 18.98
CA ILE A 469 13.34 20.48 19.35
C ILE A 469 12.03 20.58 18.59
N TRP A 470 11.50 19.44 18.14
CA TRP A 470 10.23 19.40 17.43
C TRP A 470 9.05 19.72 18.38
N ASP A 471 8.25 20.73 18.04
CA ASP A 471 6.97 21.00 18.69
C ASP A 471 5.92 19.98 18.21
N SER A 472 5.86 18.83 18.89
CA SER A 472 4.91 17.75 18.62
C SER A 472 3.48 18.04 19.06
N ILE A 473 3.25 19.15 19.79
CA ILE A 473 1.93 19.56 20.29
C ILE A 473 1.18 20.36 19.21
N ASN A 474 1.86 21.34 18.61
CA ASN A 474 1.24 22.24 17.64
C ASN A 474 1.58 21.90 16.18
N SER A 475 2.55 21.01 15.93
CA SER A 475 2.94 20.60 14.58
C SER A 475 2.94 19.08 14.41
N VAL A 476 2.85 18.62 13.16
CA VAL A 476 2.78 17.19 12.80
C VAL A 476 4.11 16.74 12.20
N PHE A 477 4.41 15.44 12.28
CA PHE A 477 5.72 14.89 11.89
C PHE A 477 6.13 15.20 10.43
N ARG A 478 5.18 15.48 9.53
CA ARG A 478 5.46 15.87 8.14
C ARG A 478 5.86 17.32 7.96
N TYR A 479 5.33 18.21 8.81
CA TYR A 479 5.50 19.66 8.75
C TYR A 479 6.00 20.13 10.11
N ARG A 480 7.15 19.58 10.52
CA ARG A 480 7.75 19.83 11.83
C ARG A 480 8.07 21.31 11.97
N GLN A 481 7.57 21.92 13.03
CA GLN A 481 8.01 23.22 13.50
C GLN A 481 8.95 22.98 14.67
N TYR A 482 10.08 23.67 14.66
CA TYR A 482 11.09 23.55 15.71
C TYR A 482 11.09 24.82 16.56
N VAL A 483 11.27 24.63 17.87
CA VAL A 483 11.55 25.70 18.83
C VAL A 483 12.95 25.50 19.41
N PRO A 484 13.61 26.56 19.94
CA PRO A 484 14.87 26.40 20.64
C PRO A 484 14.74 25.38 21.79
N TYR A 485 15.72 24.49 21.97
CA TYR A 485 15.69 23.53 23.07
C TYR A 485 16.13 24.20 24.38
N ILE A 486 17.29 24.82 24.35
CA ILE A 486 17.95 25.47 25.48
C ILE A 486 18.17 26.96 25.22
N ARG A 487 18.44 27.71 26.28
CA ARG A 487 18.87 29.10 26.21
C ARG A 487 20.30 29.17 25.67
N GLU A 488 20.56 30.21 24.87
CA GLU A 488 21.85 30.41 24.18
C GLU A 488 22.87 31.14 25.06
N ASP A 489 22.82 30.93 26.39
CA ASP A 489 23.66 31.59 27.39
C ASP A 489 24.59 30.62 28.15
N GLN A 490 24.64 29.35 27.75
CA GLN A 490 25.52 28.37 28.38
C GLN A 490 26.91 28.40 27.72
N GLU A 491 27.94 28.68 28.50
CA GLU A 491 29.33 28.68 28.00
C GLU A 491 29.90 27.26 27.87
N THR A 492 29.37 26.31 28.65
CA THR A 492 29.79 24.91 28.67
C THR A 492 28.59 23.96 28.71
N ILE A 493 28.82 22.71 28.33
CA ILE A 493 27.83 21.64 28.46
C ILE A 493 28.48 20.37 29.01
N VAL A 494 27.74 19.63 29.84
CA VAL A 494 28.21 18.37 30.41
C VAL A 494 27.70 17.22 29.57
N ILE A 495 28.63 16.55 28.87
CA ILE A 495 28.38 15.33 28.12
C ILE A 495 28.71 14.13 29.00
N GLN A 496 27.81 13.16 29.03
CA GLN A 496 27.94 11.91 29.76
C GLN A 496 27.96 10.75 28.77
N ASN A 497 28.82 9.76 29.02
CA ASN A 497 28.81 8.52 28.23
C ASN A 497 27.50 7.75 28.45
N SER A 498 26.97 7.09 27.42
CA SER A 498 25.80 6.22 27.57
C SER A 498 26.13 4.89 28.28
N GLY A 499 27.38 4.42 28.18
CA GLY A 499 27.83 3.13 28.73
C GLY A 499 28.44 3.19 30.13
N ASN A 500 28.93 4.36 30.56
CA ASN A 500 29.47 4.58 31.90
C ASN A 500 28.94 5.92 32.48
N LYS A 501 29.10 6.17 33.79
CA LYS A 501 28.65 7.41 34.43
C LYS A 501 29.66 8.56 34.34
N ASP A 502 30.69 8.43 33.51
CA ASP A 502 31.71 9.47 33.39
C ASP A 502 31.12 10.67 32.64
N THR A 503 31.46 11.84 33.14
CA THR A 503 30.97 13.12 32.64
C THR A 503 32.15 14.02 32.30
N GLU A 504 32.05 14.75 31.21
CA GLU A 504 33.04 15.71 30.78
C GLU A 504 32.36 17.01 30.39
N GLU A 505 32.97 18.12 30.80
CA GLU A 505 32.47 19.46 30.53
C GLU A 505 33.19 20.03 29.31
N ILE A 506 32.43 20.45 28.31
CA ILE A 506 32.95 20.88 27.01
C ILE A 506 32.48 22.31 26.72
N PRO A 507 33.38 23.20 26.25
CA PRO A 507 33.01 24.55 25.82
C PRO A 507 32.00 24.54 24.66
N VAL A 508 31.01 25.43 24.71
CA VAL A 508 30.06 25.65 23.62
C VAL A 508 30.55 26.80 22.75
N LEU A 509 30.89 26.52 21.49
CA LEU A 509 31.32 27.54 20.54
C LEU A 509 30.13 28.36 20.01
N GLY A 510 28.96 27.73 19.90
CA GLY A 510 27.74 28.40 19.51
C GLY A 510 26.55 27.47 19.30
N TYR A 511 25.42 28.10 19.03
CA TYR A 511 24.13 27.45 18.82
C TYR A 511 23.66 27.68 17.40
N THR A 512 23.03 26.67 16.81
CA THR A 512 22.48 26.76 15.46
C THR A 512 21.16 26.01 15.35
N GLN A 513 20.30 26.51 14.48
CA GLN A 513 19.04 25.83 14.09
C GLN A 513 19.23 24.99 12.80
N VAL A 514 20.33 25.20 12.10
CA VAL A 514 20.64 24.63 10.79
C VAL A 514 21.76 23.60 10.96
N PRO A 515 21.52 22.31 10.67
CA PRO A 515 22.57 21.29 10.73
C PRO A 515 23.56 21.43 9.57
N PRO A 516 24.75 20.83 9.65
CA PRO A 516 25.67 20.75 8.52
C PRO A 516 25.04 19.89 7.40
N VAL A 517 25.51 20.10 6.17
CA VAL A 517 25.04 19.36 5.00
C VAL A 517 25.62 17.95 5.02
N LEU A 518 24.94 17.05 5.73
CA LEU A 518 25.26 15.63 5.86
C LEU A 518 24.04 14.78 5.48
N ARG A 519 24.28 13.54 5.04
CA ARG A 519 23.21 12.57 4.74
C ARG A 519 22.74 11.89 6.04
N GLU A 520 22.23 12.68 6.99
CA GLU A 520 21.82 12.22 8.31
C GLU A 520 20.45 12.76 8.70
N GLU A 521 19.65 11.91 9.36
CA GLU A 521 18.41 12.34 10.02
C GLU A 521 18.64 12.43 11.52
N TYR A 522 18.50 13.64 12.05
CA TYR A 522 18.67 13.92 13.46
C TYR A 522 17.39 13.62 14.22
N ALA A 523 17.51 13.00 15.39
CA ALA A 523 16.35 12.64 16.20
C ALA A 523 15.60 13.89 16.68
N ASP A 524 14.27 13.82 16.65
CA ASP A 524 13.38 14.99 16.82
C ASP A 524 13.41 15.61 18.23
N TYR A 525 13.86 14.85 19.22
CA TYR A 525 13.87 15.24 20.64
C TYR A 525 15.26 15.15 21.28
N SER A 526 16.32 15.18 20.47
CA SER A 526 17.70 15.09 20.95
C SER A 526 18.44 16.41 20.80
N LEU A 527 19.43 16.65 21.68
CA LEU A 527 20.29 17.82 21.59
C LEU A 527 21.59 17.46 20.86
N VAL A 528 21.55 17.48 19.53
CA VAL A 528 22.66 17.02 18.68
C VAL A 528 23.87 17.93 18.83
N GLN A 529 25.04 17.31 18.94
CA GLN A 529 26.34 17.97 19.08
C GLN A 529 27.17 17.77 17.80
N PHE A 530 27.83 18.82 17.34
CA PHE A 530 28.87 18.73 16.30
C PHE A 530 30.21 19.04 16.95
N ILE A 531 31.15 18.10 16.85
CA ILE A 531 32.44 18.18 17.55
C ILE A 531 33.56 17.93 16.53
N PRO A 532 34.67 18.69 16.55
CA PRO A 532 35.83 18.41 15.71
C PRO A 532 36.58 17.16 16.21
N VAL A 533 37.11 16.36 15.29
CA VAL A 533 37.87 15.15 15.61
C VAL A 533 39.05 15.41 16.55
N SER A 534 39.68 16.58 16.50
CA SER A 534 40.73 16.95 17.48
C SER A 534 40.24 17.02 18.92
N LEU A 535 39.04 17.57 19.15
CA LEU A 535 38.45 17.62 20.48
C LEU A 535 38.03 16.22 20.94
N TRP A 536 37.40 15.47 20.04
CA TRP A 536 36.99 14.09 20.29
C TRP A 536 38.16 13.17 20.69
N HIS A 537 39.29 13.26 20.00
CA HIS A 537 40.51 12.52 20.36
C HIS A 537 40.99 12.87 21.78
N ASN A 538 40.91 14.14 22.20
CA ASN A 538 41.32 14.53 23.55
C ASN A 538 40.38 13.99 24.65
N MET A 539 39.15 13.68 24.28
CA MET A 539 38.09 13.12 25.12
C MET A 539 38.04 11.58 25.10
N GLU A 540 38.88 10.93 24.28
CA GLU A 540 38.77 9.49 23.98
C GLU A 540 38.81 8.63 25.26
N GLY A 541 37.78 7.80 25.44
CA GLY A 541 37.60 6.92 26.60
C GLY A 541 36.82 7.52 27.78
N LYS A 542 36.40 8.79 27.71
CA LYS A 542 35.64 9.47 28.79
C LYS A 542 34.21 9.84 28.41
N THR A 543 33.89 10.00 27.13
CA THR A 543 32.56 10.47 26.69
C THR A 543 32.09 9.82 25.39
N GLY A 544 30.83 9.42 25.39
CA GLY A 544 30.12 8.82 24.25
C GLY A 544 30.65 7.46 23.76
N THR A 545 29.84 6.77 22.97
CA THR A 545 30.23 5.55 22.25
C THR A 545 30.16 5.82 20.75
N ALA A 546 31.29 5.84 20.06
CA ALA A 546 31.33 5.97 18.60
C ALA A 546 30.84 4.71 17.90
N GLU A 547 30.12 4.89 16.79
CA GLU A 547 29.83 3.82 15.84
C GLU A 547 31.14 3.31 15.21
N ALA A 548 31.17 2.04 14.78
CA ALA A 548 32.39 1.44 14.21
C ALA A 548 32.81 2.08 12.86
N ASP A 549 31.84 2.56 12.08
CA ASP A 549 32.06 3.02 10.71
C ASP A 549 32.28 4.53 10.64
N THR A 550 33.20 4.95 9.76
CA THR A 550 33.35 6.37 9.38
C THR A 550 32.65 6.64 8.05
N ASN A 551 31.84 7.69 7.98
CA ASN A 551 31.14 8.10 6.78
C ASN A 551 31.86 9.27 6.09
N LEU A 552 31.94 9.20 4.77
CA LEU A 552 32.52 10.21 3.92
C LEU A 552 31.49 10.67 2.90
N ARG A 553 31.07 11.92 3.03
CA ARG A 553 30.10 12.57 2.15
C ARG A 553 30.82 13.45 1.14
N ILE A 554 30.60 13.16 -0.13
CA ILE A 554 31.24 13.86 -1.25
C ILE A 554 30.19 14.55 -2.12
N LEU A 555 30.45 15.80 -2.46
CA LEU A 555 29.69 16.62 -3.38
C LEU A 555 30.56 16.91 -4.60
N ALA A 556 30.07 16.54 -5.77
CA ALA A 556 30.73 16.79 -7.05
C ALA A 556 30.40 18.19 -7.59
N GLY A 557 30.92 18.53 -8.77
CA GLY A 557 30.56 19.76 -9.48
C GLY A 557 29.04 19.94 -9.69
N LYS A 558 28.58 21.16 -10.00
CA LYS A 558 27.15 21.37 -10.27
C LYS A 558 26.73 20.71 -11.58
N GLY A 559 25.65 19.92 -11.56
CA GLY A 559 25.05 19.35 -12.77
C GLY A 559 25.75 18.10 -13.34
N VAL A 560 26.49 17.36 -12.50
CA VAL A 560 27.25 16.17 -12.92
C VAL A 560 26.34 15.10 -13.52
N THR A 561 26.77 14.51 -14.62
CA THR A 561 26.09 13.39 -15.29
C THR A 561 26.38 12.04 -14.59
N LEU A 562 25.54 11.03 -14.82
CA LEU A 562 25.78 9.69 -14.27
C LEU A 562 27.17 9.12 -14.66
N ALA A 563 27.63 9.39 -15.88
CA ALA A 563 28.92 8.89 -16.35
C ALA A 563 30.11 9.52 -15.61
N GLU A 564 30.08 10.85 -15.44
CA GLU A 564 31.09 11.58 -14.67
C GLU A 564 31.07 11.16 -13.20
N LEU A 565 29.88 11.01 -12.61
CA LEU A 565 29.77 10.61 -11.21
C LEU A 565 30.23 9.16 -10.98
N ASN A 566 29.99 8.26 -11.94
CA ASN A 566 30.53 6.90 -11.90
C ASN A 566 32.06 6.88 -12.02
N LEU A 567 32.64 7.77 -12.81
CA LEU A 567 34.08 7.88 -12.96
C LEU A 567 34.71 8.37 -11.66
N LEU A 568 34.13 9.40 -11.04
CA LEU A 568 34.54 9.92 -9.74
C LEU A 568 34.40 8.85 -8.65
N GLU A 569 33.25 8.18 -8.55
CA GLU A 569 33.02 7.06 -7.62
C GLU A 569 34.09 5.97 -7.78
N LYS A 570 34.44 5.62 -9.03
CA LYS A 570 35.48 4.63 -9.33
C LYS A 570 36.88 5.08 -8.92
N GLN A 571 37.23 6.35 -9.15
CA GLN A 571 38.52 6.90 -8.74
C GLN A 571 38.67 6.89 -7.21
N ILE A 572 37.63 7.31 -6.50
CA ILE A 572 37.64 7.38 -5.04
C ILE A 572 37.66 5.98 -4.43
N THR A 573 36.83 5.05 -4.93
CA THR A 573 36.84 3.65 -4.46
C THR A 573 38.16 2.95 -4.74
N GLN A 574 38.82 3.20 -5.88
CA GLN A 574 40.16 2.67 -6.15
C GLN A 574 41.25 3.25 -5.26
N MET A 575 41.08 4.50 -4.81
CA MET A 575 42.01 5.15 -3.90
C MET A 575 41.86 4.59 -2.47
N LEU A 576 40.62 4.59 -1.95
CA LEU A 576 40.33 4.20 -0.57
C LEU A 576 40.35 2.67 -0.36
N GLY A 577 39.86 1.91 -1.35
CA GLY A 577 39.75 0.44 -1.28
C GLY A 577 41.08 -0.31 -1.23
N ARG A 578 42.22 0.40 -1.32
CA ARG A 578 43.56 -0.18 -1.11
C ARG A 578 43.91 -0.32 0.37
N SER A 579 43.35 0.55 1.20
CA SER A 579 43.70 0.69 2.61
C SER A 579 42.55 0.33 3.54
N TYR A 580 41.31 0.38 3.03
CA TYR A 580 40.10 0.22 3.82
C TYR A 580 39.08 -0.68 3.12
N GLU A 581 38.28 -1.37 3.92
CA GLU A 581 37.03 -1.96 3.46
C GLU A 581 35.96 -0.87 3.37
N ILE A 582 35.33 -0.74 2.20
CA ILE A 582 34.45 0.39 1.90
C ILE A 582 33.16 -0.06 1.20
N GLU A 583 32.08 0.62 1.52
CA GLU A 583 30.83 0.60 0.77
C GLU A 583 30.65 1.95 0.09
N SER A 584 30.30 1.97 -1.20
CA SER A 584 30.05 3.20 -1.94
C SER A 584 28.64 3.26 -2.50
N GLU A 585 28.03 4.42 -2.35
CA GLU A 585 26.75 4.74 -2.96
C GLU A 585 26.88 5.98 -3.84
N ASN A 586 26.16 5.96 -4.96
CA ASN A 586 26.08 7.05 -5.92
C ASN A 586 24.63 7.55 -6.01
N ARG A 587 24.42 8.84 -5.80
CA ARG A 587 23.08 9.45 -5.73
C ARG A 587 22.26 9.16 -6.98
N ILE A 588 22.85 9.34 -8.17
CA ILE A 588 22.10 9.21 -9.43
C ILE A 588 21.72 7.73 -9.65
N LYS A 589 22.63 6.79 -9.36
CA LYS A 589 22.29 5.35 -9.38
C LYS A 589 21.19 5.01 -8.37
N ALA A 590 21.30 5.51 -7.13
CA ALA A 590 20.33 5.26 -6.08
C ALA A 590 18.95 5.82 -6.44
N ARG A 591 18.89 7.00 -7.08
CA ARG A 591 17.66 7.62 -7.57
C ARG A 591 17.02 6.82 -8.69
N ILE A 592 17.81 6.42 -9.70
CA ILE A 592 17.32 5.57 -10.79
C ILE A 592 16.74 4.27 -10.23
N ARG A 593 17.43 3.64 -9.26
CA ARG A 593 16.93 2.44 -8.58
C ARG A 593 15.62 2.71 -7.85
N ASN A 594 15.52 3.78 -7.07
CA ASN A 594 14.29 4.13 -6.34
C ASN A 594 13.12 4.44 -7.30
N ASP A 595 13.37 5.24 -8.34
CA ASP A 595 12.37 5.60 -9.35
C ASP A 595 11.89 4.33 -10.09
N SER A 596 12.78 3.38 -10.37
CA SER A 596 12.39 2.09 -10.99
C SER A 596 11.48 1.24 -10.10
N ILE A 597 11.70 1.25 -8.78
CA ILE A 597 10.83 0.55 -7.81
C ILE A 597 9.45 1.18 -7.82
N ILE A 598 9.39 2.52 -7.78
CA ILE A 598 8.13 3.28 -7.84
C ILE A 598 7.40 3.03 -9.16
N ASP A 599 8.10 3.07 -10.30
CA ASP A 599 7.51 2.83 -11.62
C ASP A 599 7.00 1.40 -11.78
N SER A 600 7.75 0.42 -11.24
CA SER A 600 7.32 -0.98 -11.20
C SER A 600 6.03 -1.13 -10.39
N TYR A 601 5.96 -0.51 -9.21
CA TYR A 601 4.74 -0.47 -8.39
C TYR A 601 3.58 0.19 -9.16
N LYS A 602 3.82 1.34 -9.81
CA LYS A 602 2.81 2.05 -10.64
C LYS A 602 2.29 1.17 -11.77
N LEU A 603 3.13 0.37 -12.42
CA LEU A 603 2.73 -0.54 -13.49
C LEU A 603 1.79 -1.63 -12.96
N VAL A 604 2.15 -2.31 -11.87
CA VAL A 604 1.32 -3.35 -11.23
C VAL A 604 -0.04 -2.79 -10.85
N MET A 605 -0.03 -1.63 -10.19
CA MET A 605 -1.22 -0.97 -9.68
C MET A 605 -2.09 -0.38 -10.79
N GLY A 606 -1.49 0.12 -11.87
CA GLY A 606 -2.19 0.55 -13.08
C GLY A 606 -2.91 -0.62 -13.77
N ALA A 607 -2.25 -1.76 -13.91
CA ALA A 607 -2.86 -2.98 -14.45
C ALA A 607 -4.07 -3.41 -13.59
N PHE A 608 -3.93 -3.36 -12.27
CA PHE A 608 -5.01 -3.65 -11.34
C PHE A 608 -6.23 -2.74 -11.54
N CYS A 609 -6.03 -1.42 -11.58
CA CYS A 609 -7.08 -0.44 -11.85
C CYS A 609 -7.76 -0.66 -13.21
N SER A 610 -6.98 -0.97 -14.25
CA SER A 610 -7.54 -1.24 -15.59
C SER A 610 -8.47 -2.45 -15.58
N MET A 611 -8.14 -3.50 -14.81
CA MET A 611 -8.94 -4.69 -14.70
C MET A 611 -10.24 -4.41 -13.95
N LEU A 612 -10.20 -3.62 -12.86
CA LEU A 612 -11.40 -3.16 -12.16
C LEU A 612 -12.32 -2.33 -13.06
N ALA A 613 -11.74 -1.46 -13.88
CA ALA A 613 -12.50 -0.67 -14.84
C ALA A 613 -13.22 -1.58 -15.85
N MET A 614 -12.52 -2.56 -16.41
CA MET A 614 -13.09 -3.52 -17.35
C MET A 614 -14.22 -4.35 -16.72
N ILE A 615 -14.02 -4.82 -15.48
CA ILE A 615 -15.02 -5.53 -14.68
C ILE A 615 -16.30 -4.70 -14.53
N GLY A 616 -16.16 -3.44 -14.12
CA GLY A 616 -17.29 -2.53 -13.93
C GLY A 616 -18.06 -2.30 -15.24
N ILE A 617 -17.34 -1.99 -16.32
CA ILE A 617 -17.91 -1.74 -17.64
C ILE A 617 -18.64 -2.97 -18.19
N ALA A 618 -18.02 -4.15 -18.12
CA ALA A 618 -18.59 -5.40 -18.62
C ALA A 618 -19.91 -5.75 -17.92
N ASN A 619 -19.95 -5.58 -16.59
CA ASN A 619 -21.17 -5.80 -15.82
C ASN A 619 -22.31 -4.86 -16.24
N VAL A 620 -22.00 -3.59 -16.39
CA VAL A 620 -22.97 -2.56 -16.78
C VAL A 620 -23.56 -2.85 -18.13
N PHE A 621 -22.71 -3.19 -19.09
CA PHE A 621 -23.12 -3.54 -20.44
C PHE A 621 -24.00 -4.80 -20.47
N SER A 622 -23.59 -5.86 -19.76
CA SER A 622 -24.36 -7.10 -19.69
C SER A 622 -25.74 -6.88 -19.03
N TYR A 623 -25.75 -6.14 -17.92
CA TYR A 623 -26.98 -5.85 -17.19
C TYR A 623 -27.98 -5.06 -18.03
N THR A 624 -27.54 -3.97 -18.66
CA THR A 624 -28.41 -3.12 -19.48
C THR A 624 -28.98 -3.88 -20.66
N LEU A 625 -28.19 -4.75 -21.30
CA LEU A 625 -28.69 -5.62 -22.37
C LEU A 625 -29.74 -6.63 -21.87
N GLY A 626 -29.51 -7.23 -20.69
CA GLY A 626 -30.47 -8.13 -20.04
C GLY A 626 -31.79 -7.44 -19.65
N PHE A 627 -31.70 -6.23 -19.08
CA PHE A 627 -32.83 -5.39 -18.71
C PHE A 627 -33.69 -5.02 -19.93
N MET A 628 -33.04 -4.66 -21.04
CA MET A 628 -33.72 -4.38 -22.31
C MET A 628 -34.47 -5.60 -22.86
N ARG A 629 -33.84 -6.78 -22.80
CA ARG A 629 -34.47 -8.04 -23.25
C ARG A 629 -35.70 -8.39 -22.41
N GLN A 630 -35.63 -8.20 -21.09
CA GLN A 630 -36.74 -8.50 -20.19
C GLN A 630 -37.97 -7.59 -20.44
N ARG A 631 -37.77 -6.40 -20.99
CA ARG A 631 -38.82 -5.38 -21.20
C ARG A 631 -39.34 -5.30 -22.64
N ARG A 632 -38.93 -6.22 -23.51
CA ARG A 632 -39.38 -6.31 -24.92
C ARG A 632 -40.90 -6.16 -25.09
N ARG A 633 -41.68 -6.89 -24.28
CA ARG A 633 -43.16 -6.86 -24.33
C ARG A 633 -43.75 -5.52 -23.88
N GLU A 634 -43.15 -4.86 -22.89
CA GLU A 634 -43.56 -3.51 -22.46
C GLU A 634 -43.38 -2.51 -23.61
N PHE A 635 -42.25 -2.57 -24.32
CA PHE A 635 -42.00 -1.70 -25.48
C PHE A 635 -42.98 -1.97 -26.63
N ALA A 636 -43.31 -3.23 -26.90
CA ALA A 636 -44.32 -3.59 -27.89
C ALA A 636 -45.73 -3.07 -27.51
N GLN A 637 -46.09 -3.10 -26.23
CA GLN A 637 -47.34 -2.51 -25.73
C GLN A 637 -47.36 -0.99 -25.94
N TYR A 638 -46.27 -0.28 -25.65
CA TYR A 638 -46.20 1.16 -25.91
C TYR A 638 -46.34 1.49 -27.40
N MET A 639 -45.69 0.73 -28.28
CA MET A 639 -45.84 0.93 -29.73
C MET A 639 -47.26 0.63 -30.21
N SER A 640 -47.93 -0.36 -29.63
CA SER A 640 -49.33 -0.71 -29.97
C SER A 640 -50.33 0.38 -29.57
N VAL A 641 -50.04 1.11 -28.49
CA VAL A 641 -50.85 2.25 -28.02
C VAL A 641 -50.54 3.54 -28.82
N GLY A 642 -49.58 3.49 -29.76
CA GLY A 642 -49.25 4.60 -30.66
C GLY A 642 -47.95 5.35 -30.31
N MET A 643 -47.15 4.86 -29.36
CA MET A 643 -45.86 5.49 -29.04
C MET A 643 -44.86 5.30 -30.18
N THR A 644 -44.34 6.40 -30.72
CA THR A 644 -43.39 6.35 -31.84
C THR A 644 -42.01 5.81 -31.41
N PRO A 645 -41.23 5.23 -32.34
CA PRO A 645 -39.83 4.84 -32.06
C PRO A 645 -38.94 6.00 -31.56
N ALA A 646 -39.28 7.25 -31.90
CA ALA A 646 -38.62 8.43 -31.36
C ALA A 646 -38.95 8.64 -29.86
N GLY A 647 -40.21 8.45 -29.46
CA GLY A 647 -40.64 8.48 -28.06
C GLY A 647 -39.94 7.41 -27.22
N ILE A 648 -39.77 6.19 -27.75
CA ILE A 648 -39.02 5.12 -27.08
C ILE A 648 -37.55 5.49 -26.90
N ARG A 649 -36.91 6.09 -27.92
CA ARG A 649 -35.52 6.56 -27.79
C ARG A 649 -35.37 7.64 -26.71
N LYS A 650 -36.34 8.54 -26.59
CA LYS A 650 -36.38 9.56 -25.52
C LYS A 650 -36.48 8.95 -24.13
N MET A 651 -37.27 7.88 -23.99
CA MET A 651 -37.34 7.07 -22.77
C MET A 651 -35.98 6.43 -22.45
N PHE A 652 -35.28 5.88 -23.45
CA PHE A 652 -33.94 5.30 -23.23
C PHE A 652 -32.93 6.32 -22.72
N TYR A 653 -32.91 7.55 -23.26
CA TYR A 653 -32.03 8.61 -22.73
C TYR A 653 -32.29 8.89 -21.24
N ALA A 654 -33.55 8.92 -20.82
CA ALA A 654 -33.91 9.09 -19.42
C ALA A 654 -33.44 7.90 -18.55
N GLU A 655 -33.52 6.67 -19.05
CA GLU A 655 -33.04 5.48 -18.34
C GLU A 655 -31.51 5.43 -18.25
N VAL A 656 -30.79 5.78 -19.32
CA VAL A 656 -29.33 5.90 -19.35
C VAL A 656 -28.87 6.90 -18.28
N LEU A 657 -29.50 8.08 -18.20
CA LEU A 657 -29.17 9.11 -17.21
C LEU A 657 -29.29 8.58 -15.78
N VAL A 658 -30.33 7.80 -15.46
CA VAL A 658 -30.54 7.29 -14.11
C VAL A 658 -29.63 6.10 -13.79
N ILE A 659 -29.41 5.19 -14.74
CA ILE A 659 -28.62 3.97 -14.54
C ILE A 659 -27.13 4.29 -14.44
N ALA A 660 -26.62 5.17 -15.31
CA ALA A 660 -25.22 5.59 -15.26
C ALA A 660 -24.99 6.70 -14.21
N GLY A 661 -25.92 7.65 -14.09
CA GLY A 661 -25.74 8.83 -13.23
C GLY A 661 -25.83 8.52 -11.75
N ARG A 662 -26.71 7.61 -11.30
CA ARG A 662 -26.83 7.29 -9.86
C ARG A 662 -25.52 6.77 -9.24
N PRO A 663 -24.84 5.77 -9.83
CA PRO A 663 -23.56 5.32 -9.32
C PRO A 663 -22.52 6.43 -9.25
N VAL A 664 -22.46 7.29 -10.27
CA VAL A 664 -21.53 8.42 -10.29
C VAL A 664 -21.84 9.40 -9.16
N LEU A 665 -23.10 9.80 -9.01
CA LEU A 665 -23.54 10.73 -7.96
C LEU A 665 -23.36 10.20 -6.54
N ILE A 666 -23.44 8.88 -6.34
CA ILE A 666 -23.21 8.25 -5.02
C ILE A 666 -21.71 8.11 -4.74
N THR A 667 -20.93 7.68 -5.72
CA THR A 667 -19.51 7.36 -5.53
C THR A 667 -18.63 8.59 -5.39
N LEU A 668 -18.90 9.69 -6.12
CA LEU A 668 -18.04 10.88 -6.06
C LEU A 668 -17.98 11.51 -4.64
N PRO A 669 -19.11 11.75 -3.94
CA PRO A 669 -19.06 12.25 -2.56
C PRO A 669 -18.37 11.29 -1.59
N LEU A 670 -18.59 9.97 -1.75
CA LEU A 670 -17.91 8.97 -0.93
C LEU A 670 -16.40 8.94 -1.19
N THR A 671 -15.99 9.14 -2.44
CA THR A 671 -14.57 9.26 -2.83
C THR A 671 -13.96 10.52 -2.22
N TYR A 672 -14.68 11.65 -2.23
CA TYR A 672 -14.24 12.86 -1.56
C TYR A 672 -14.05 12.65 -0.04
N LEU A 673 -15.02 12.02 0.63
CA LEU A 673 -14.92 11.68 2.06
C LEU A 673 -13.73 10.75 2.32
N PHE A 674 -13.47 9.79 1.43
CA PHE A 674 -12.32 8.91 1.51
C PHE A 674 -11.00 9.68 1.38
N ILE A 675 -10.87 10.58 0.40
CA ILE A 675 -9.66 11.41 0.24
C ILE A 675 -9.42 12.26 1.49
N VAL A 676 -10.46 12.92 2.03
CA VAL A 676 -10.35 13.72 3.25
C VAL A 676 -9.95 12.85 4.45
N PHE A 677 -10.57 11.68 4.60
CA PHE A 677 -10.23 10.73 5.66
C PHE A 677 -8.77 10.28 5.58
N THR A 678 -8.33 9.82 4.41
CA THR A 678 -6.97 9.30 4.23
C THR A 678 -5.92 10.41 4.31
N ALA A 679 -6.21 11.61 3.80
CA ALA A 679 -5.34 12.77 3.95
C ALA A 679 -5.16 13.13 5.43
N LYS A 680 -6.25 13.19 6.19
CA LYS A 680 -6.21 13.48 7.63
C LYS A 680 -5.49 12.36 8.41
N ALA A 681 -5.79 11.10 8.11
CA ALA A 681 -5.13 9.95 8.73
C ALA A 681 -3.63 9.88 8.40
N SER A 682 -3.24 10.42 7.25
CA SER A 682 -1.85 10.53 6.83
C SER A 682 -1.20 11.85 7.25
N TYR A 683 -1.90 12.75 7.96
CA TYR A 683 -1.40 14.08 8.34
C TYR A 683 -0.93 14.95 7.16
N LEU A 684 -1.55 14.80 5.98
CA LEU A 684 -1.23 15.56 4.78
C LEU A 684 -2.10 16.82 4.67
N ASN A 685 -1.50 17.91 4.20
CA ASN A 685 -2.23 19.15 3.95
C ASN A 685 -3.16 19.03 2.73
N PRO A 686 -4.42 19.52 2.81
CA PRO A 686 -5.36 19.44 1.68
C PRO A 686 -4.84 20.10 0.40
N ALA A 687 -4.03 21.16 0.51
CA ALA A 687 -3.48 21.89 -0.63
C ALA A 687 -2.49 21.06 -1.47
N GLU A 688 -1.80 20.10 -0.85
CA GLU A 688 -0.85 19.22 -1.53
C GLU A 688 -1.53 17.96 -2.07
N VAL A 689 -2.61 17.53 -1.41
CA VAL A 689 -3.38 16.35 -1.83
C VAL A 689 -4.19 16.63 -3.10
N TRP A 690 -4.81 17.80 -3.21
CA TRP A 690 -5.77 18.09 -4.28
C TRP A 690 -5.20 18.03 -5.70
N PRO A 691 -3.97 18.54 -5.97
CA PRO A 691 -3.33 18.41 -7.29
C PRO A 691 -3.02 16.96 -7.68
N GLU A 692 -2.76 16.09 -6.70
CA GLU A 692 -2.42 14.68 -6.93
C GLU A 692 -3.66 13.80 -7.13
N VAL A 693 -4.87 14.31 -6.87
CA VAL A 693 -6.10 13.54 -7.10
C VAL A 693 -6.24 13.22 -8.60
N PRO A 694 -6.43 11.94 -8.99
CA PRO A 694 -6.47 11.53 -10.40
C PRO A 694 -7.84 11.82 -11.05
N ALA A 695 -8.27 13.08 -11.02
CA ALA A 695 -9.57 13.54 -11.47
C ALA A 695 -9.83 13.21 -12.95
N ALA A 696 -8.81 13.29 -13.80
CA ALA A 696 -8.90 12.92 -15.21
C ALA A 696 -9.26 11.44 -15.40
N ALA A 697 -8.59 10.53 -14.69
CA ALA A 697 -8.87 9.09 -14.77
C ALA A 697 -10.29 8.76 -14.25
N ILE A 698 -10.72 9.40 -13.16
CA ILE A 698 -12.07 9.27 -12.61
C ILE A 698 -13.11 9.78 -13.63
N ALA A 699 -12.86 10.91 -14.28
CA ALA A 699 -13.74 11.48 -15.30
C ALA A 699 -13.83 10.58 -16.55
N VAL A 700 -12.70 10.07 -17.05
CA VAL A 700 -12.64 9.12 -18.17
C VAL A 700 -13.44 7.86 -17.85
N PHE A 701 -13.27 7.30 -16.65
CA PHE A 701 -14.03 6.11 -16.26
C PHE A 701 -15.53 6.39 -16.08
N SER A 702 -15.89 7.56 -15.52
CA SER A 702 -17.28 8.00 -15.43
C SER A 702 -17.92 8.14 -16.83
N LEU A 703 -17.20 8.72 -17.78
CA LEU A 703 -17.61 8.83 -19.17
C LEU A 703 -17.73 7.46 -19.83
N ALA A 704 -16.82 6.53 -19.55
CA ALA A 704 -16.88 5.16 -20.04
C ALA A 704 -18.14 4.45 -19.54
N ILE A 705 -18.50 4.56 -18.26
CA ILE A 705 -19.75 4.01 -17.72
C ILE A 705 -20.95 4.55 -18.51
N VAL A 706 -21.06 5.88 -18.67
CA VAL A 706 -22.16 6.52 -19.41
C VAL A 706 -22.19 6.03 -20.86
N SER A 707 -21.04 5.96 -21.52
CA SER A 707 -20.90 5.57 -22.93
C SER A 707 -21.28 4.11 -23.14
N PHE A 708 -20.86 3.19 -22.27
CA PHE A 708 -21.20 1.76 -22.38
C PHE A 708 -22.66 1.49 -22.04
N VAL A 709 -23.26 2.21 -21.08
CA VAL A 709 -24.72 2.17 -20.85
C VAL A 709 -25.45 2.62 -22.11
N ALA A 710 -25.07 3.78 -22.67
CA ALA A 710 -25.69 4.30 -23.88
C ALA A 710 -25.55 3.35 -25.07
N LEU A 711 -24.36 2.74 -25.24
CA LEU A 711 -24.09 1.74 -26.27
C LEU A 711 -24.97 0.49 -26.11
N ALA A 712 -25.13 -0.01 -24.89
CA ALA A 712 -25.99 -1.16 -24.62
C ALA A 712 -27.47 -0.85 -24.92
N TYR A 713 -27.95 0.33 -24.55
CA TYR A 713 -29.31 0.79 -24.91
C TYR A 713 -29.47 0.99 -26.42
N TYR A 714 -28.45 1.48 -27.10
CA TYR A 714 -28.47 1.62 -28.56
C TYR A 714 -28.57 0.26 -29.25
N ILE A 715 -27.72 -0.71 -28.86
CA ILE A 715 -27.72 -2.06 -29.44
C ILE A 715 -29.02 -2.80 -29.10
N GLY A 716 -29.44 -2.78 -27.83
CA GLY A 716 -30.68 -3.41 -27.36
C GLY A 716 -31.92 -2.78 -27.98
N GLY A 717 -31.98 -1.44 -27.99
CA GLY A 717 -33.06 -0.67 -28.57
C GLY A 717 -33.21 -0.89 -30.08
N LYS A 718 -32.09 -0.95 -30.83
CA LYS A 718 -32.12 -1.24 -32.27
C LYS A 718 -32.69 -2.64 -32.57
N ARG A 719 -32.45 -3.64 -31.71
CA ARG A 719 -33.06 -4.97 -31.87
C ARG A 719 -34.55 -4.93 -31.59
N VAL A 720 -34.97 -4.35 -30.46
CA VAL A 720 -36.39 -4.27 -30.06
C VAL A 720 -37.22 -3.48 -31.06
N LEU A 721 -36.70 -2.37 -31.58
CA LEU A 721 -37.42 -1.50 -32.52
C LEU A 721 -37.55 -2.08 -33.93
N ARG A 722 -36.73 -3.08 -34.29
CA ARG A 722 -36.77 -3.74 -35.62
C ARG A 722 -37.60 -5.02 -35.61
N GLU A 723 -38.06 -5.43 -34.45
CA GLU A 723 -38.77 -6.67 -34.26
C GLU A 723 -40.26 -6.50 -34.57
N ASN A 724 -40.88 -7.50 -35.20
CA ASN A 724 -42.30 -7.42 -35.51
C ASN A 724 -43.10 -7.31 -34.20
N LEU A 725 -44.06 -6.38 -34.16
CA LEU A 725 -44.96 -6.19 -33.01
C LEU A 725 -45.71 -7.47 -32.67
N SER A 726 -46.15 -8.22 -33.69
CA SER A 726 -46.80 -9.53 -33.50
C SER A 726 -45.88 -10.48 -32.76
N ASP A 727 -44.60 -10.57 -33.13
CA ASP A 727 -43.63 -11.51 -32.55
C ASP A 727 -43.16 -11.06 -31.17
N ALA A 728 -43.19 -9.76 -30.88
CA ALA A 728 -42.86 -9.21 -29.57
C ALA A 728 -44.02 -9.31 -28.56
N LEU A 729 -45.27 -9.37 -29.06
CA LEU A 729 -46.47 -9.61 -28.28
C LEU A 729 -46.84 -11.09 -28.20
N ARG A 730 -46.43 -11.90 -29.19
CA ARG A 730 -46.51 -13.35 -29.14
C ARG A 730 -45.57 -13.81 -28.04
N ASP A 731 -46.18 -14.43 -27.07
CA ASP A 731 -45.50 -15.09 -25.99
C ASP A 731 -44.64 -16.20 -26.62
N ASP A 732 -43.34 -16.32 -26.29
CA ASP A 732 -42.45 -17.44 -26.71
C ASP A 732 -42.97 -18.82 -26.19
N THR A 733 -44.22 -18.88 -25.73
CA THR A 733 -44.92 -20.05 -25.17
C THR A 733 -45.64 -20.90 -26.21
N MET A 734 -45.51 -20.59 -27.52
CA MET A 734 -46.19 -21.28 -28.62
C MET A 734 -45.26 -21.82 -29.73
N THR A 735 -44.01 -22.16 -29.42
CA THR A 735 -43.15 -22.98 -30.31
C THR A 735 -42.23 -23.90 -29.54
#